data_AF-A0A1Z5KDY4-F1
#
_entry.id   AF-A0A1Z5KDY4-F1
#
_cell.length_a   1.000
_cell.length_b   1.000
_cell.length_c   1.000
_cell.angle_alpha   90.00
_cell.angle_beta   90.00
_cell.angle_gamma   90.00
#
_symmetry.space_group_name_H-M   'P 1'
#
loop_
_entity.id
_entity.type
_entity.pdbx_description
1 polymer ?
#
loop_
_entity_poly.entity_id
_entity_poly.type
_entity_poly.pdbx_seq_one_letter_code
_entity_poly.pdbx_strand_id
1 'polypeptide(L)'
;MHRGGRGGRESRGSSGRGDRGRGRGGDGNRGGGRGRGGDSSRGGGGGGGGGRDFRGGGGRGGREGRGRGPDFSQLTSCPQVSPSFSFWMFSLECRDKNNKLIDGRTRRFQLFQTGFWDLFMARQLSPQQIEDLKRVVFFQNLTFMSGRDIPGLSTPDQLPLTLCDGSTTNGDVMRIVHMQKLSAPKELSVAWNPAEEHVVLADLRCADCTQAFRDEQSLLQHCRQKGHQPVYSDETSVTKPASVAEFEMFANVALEGALRERMARWGREFIDPQSFTEPTDRNGQSLGVKIFKAYRCNFNLMRQSNTKSAVARLTLTIDLRAKLIRTATLLDALYKGNYSPSKGNLSKADMDNAKRTWIGETVITTYDKKCYPVVDLLFDHSPDSLMIPGTQTSHTQYFATRKKMKLKYPSAKPMVVVQGRNKSKIFLPAELVTGNELDPEVKEKLPMIAGFNPQERNKAIDVVREYLIPGAQTTRGAGGLLPALGIALQSPINATCKVMPVPSIIAAGVSVPKEKADNWAPVLSKAKFNVNTSQATTLNVVLVCSAFLIERGGGYKDTYDRIRDLVNGHNAKFRLGNKPHEVVKVDANKSHHGAVQKHFSGKVPANVFILDFTKPRGSMDPDYPVVKMILAQNGYISQFVNFNTYRHDEPRDMKRSNIILQGVARQILEKVGVRIWWVSIPKELPLPSVLVGVDVYHAPRVFNPITKEKVGKASVAAIVVQIVRKENDILTYTKTFVQEPGQEYQLNECLEQTVKAALKLLHEKPKSCVIWRDGIGEGAFATDAIDEMKGIRKGLGADAVVGTKKIENSVPLAYVVCQKRIATKFFAMEGQQPFGAPSGTLVEGFQGLRHHTFYINGRAPPFSTPKPVRFITVHRDAGLAQVDIPSLTWSSCHNYANWAGPVKLPAPTQYAHKLAELAGNMPDHGGSISAERYANTLYFL
;
A
#
# COMPACT_ATOMS: atom_id res chain seq x y z
N MET A 1 -56.30 41.05 22.57
CA MET A 1 -57.54 40.23 22.61
C MET A 1 -57.13 38.80 22.99
N HIS A 2 -57.00 38.49 24.29
CA HIS A 2 -57.92 37.67 25.13
C HIS A 2 -58.08 36.21 24.64
N ARG A 3 -57.88 35.12 25.41
CA ARG A 3 -57.46 34.74 26.80
C ARG A 3 -57.19 33.20 26.73
N GLY A 4 -56.50 32.46 27.60
CA GLY A 4 -55.80 32.65 28.90
C GLY A 4 -54.91 31.39 29.12
N GLY A 5 -54.21 31.11 30.21
CA GLY A 5 -54.07 31.69 31.54
C GLY A 5 -53.75 30.57 32.56
N ARG A 6 -53.02 30.92 33.64
CA ARG A 6 -52.55 30.15 34.84
C ARG A 6 -51.14 29.52 34.66
N GLY A 7 -50.07 29.89 35.37
CA GLY A 7 -49.82 30.66 36.62
C GLY A 7 -48.84 29.80 37.47
N GLY A 8 -47.83 30.26 38.21
CA GLY A 8 -47.21 31.54 38.55
C GLY A 8 -46.40 31.36 39.86
N ARG A 9 -45.22 32.01 39.95
CA ARG A 9 -44.40 32.40 41.14
C ARG A 9 -43.76 31.30 42.01
N GLU A 10 -42.44 31.30 42.24
CA GLU A 10 -41.50 32.23 42.93
C GLU A 10 -41.43 32.09 44.46
N SER A 11 -40.18 31.90 44.91
CA SER A 11 -39.49 32.56 46.04
C SER A 11 -39.22 31.81 47.35
N ARG A 12 -37.90 31.66 47.60
CA ARG A 12 -37.10 32.11 48.77
C ARG A 12 -37.41 31.57 50.19
N GLY A 13 -36.33 31.23 50.90
CA GLY A 13 -36.21 31.55 52.33
C GLY A 13 -35.38 30.57 53.16
N SER A 14 -34.29 31.07 53.74
CA SER A 14 -33.25 30.40 54.55
C SER A 14 -33.59 30.20 56.03
N SER A 15 -32.84 29.32 56.71
CA SER A 15 -32.29 29.36 58.10
C SER A 15 -32.49 28.02 58.83
N GLY A 16 -31.61 27.50 59.69
CA GLY A 16 -30.33 27.95 60.26
C GLY A 16 -29.55 26.74 60.84
N ARG A 17 -28.22 26.81 60.86
CA ARG A 17 -27.31 26.84 62.04
C ARG A 17 -27.46 25.72 63.10
N GLY A 18 -26.34 25.04 63.38
CA GLY A 18 -26.11 24.27 64.61
C GLY A 18 -24.77 23.52 64.58
N ASP A 19 -23.72 24.15 65.10
CA ASP A 19 -22.32 23.72 65.18
C ASP A 19 -22.03 22.90 66.47
N ARG A 20 -20.90 22.15 66.47
CA ARG A 20 -20.11 21.50 67.55
C ARG A 20 -19.54 20.18 66.99
N GLY A 21 -18.26 19.84 67.00
CA GLY A 21 -17.02 20.41 67.51
C GLY A 21 -16.02 19.26 67.75
N ARG A 22 -14.74 19.44 67.35
CA ARG A 22 -13.45 18.81 67.81
C ARG A 22 -13.40 17.27 68.04
N GLY A 23 -12.37 16.51 67.67
CA GLY A 23 -11.05 16.78 67.11
C GLY A 23 -10.15 15.52 67.19
N ARG A 24 -9.06 15.56 66.40
CA ARG A 24 -7.73 14.90 66.52
C ARG A 24 -7.63 13.40 66.87
N GLY A 25 -6.96 12.68 65.96
CA GLY A 25 -5.61 12.16 66.26
C GLY A 25 -5.39 10.66 66.00
N GLY A 26 -4.28 10.34 65.31
CA GLY A 26 -3.48 9.15 65.63
C GLY A 26 -3.23 8.16 64.51
N ASP A 27 -2.11 8.34 63.81
CA ASP A 27 -1.40 7.34 62.99
C ASP A 27 -1.03 6.08 63.78
N GLY A 28 -0.80 4.95 63.09
CA GLY A 28 0.06 3.90 63.66
C GLY A 28 -0.03 2.47 63.13
N ASN A 29 0.49 2.23 61.92
CA ASN A 29 1.54 1.24 61.60
C ASN A 29 1.40 -0.29 61.91
N ARG A 30 1.91 -1.07 60.93
CA ARG A 30 2.49 -2.44 60.96
C ARG A 30 1.57 -3.69 60.93
N GLY A 31 1.67 -4.41 59.79
CA GLY A 31 2.58 -5.56 59.70
C GLY A 31 1.98 -6.96 59.56
N GLY A 32 2.32 -7.65 58.45
CA GLY A 32 2.38 -9.11 58.27
C GLY A 32 1.03 -9.86 58.27
N GLY A 33 0.77 -10.91 57.50
CA GLY A 33 1.60 -11.77 56.68
C GLY A 33 0.95 -13.17 56.66
N ARG A 34 0.72 -13.70 55.45
CA ARG A 34 0.52 -15.12 55.08
C ARG A 34 -0.77 -15.86 55.54
N GLY A 35 -1.41 -16.52 54.56
CA GLY A 35 -1.86 -17.91 54.77
C GLY A 35 -3.23 -18.30 54.21
N ARG A 36 -3.22 -18.87 53.00
CA ARG A 36 -3.93 -20.10 52.53
C ARG A 36 -5.43 -20.33 52.79
N GLY A 37 -6.07 -20.86 51.74
CA GLY A 37 -7.31 -21.65 51.76
C GLY A 37 -8.48 -20.84 51.18
N GLY A 38 -9.17 -21.23 50.13
CA GLY A 38 -9.49 -22.60 49.71
C GLY A 38 -10.99 -22.76 49.73
N ASP A 39 -11.61 -22.40 48.61
CA ASP A 39 -12.78 -23.03 47.98
C ASP A 39 -14.17 -23.07 48.65
N SER A 40 -15.15 -22.95 47.75
CA SER A 40 -16.52 -23.48 47.78
C SER A 40 -17.66 -22.80 48.56
N SER A 41 -18.57 -22.22 47.78
CA SER A 41 -20.04 -22.28 47.98
C SER A 41 -20.69 -22.09 46.60
N ARG A 42 -21.03 -23.16 45.85
CA ARG A 42 -22.27 -23.96 45.89
C ARG A 42 -23.58 -23.16 46.00
N GLY A 43 -24.47 -23.45 45.04
CA GLY A 43 -25.93 -23.38 45.16
C GLY A 43 -26.54 -22.08 44.64
N GLY A 44 -27.53 -22.07 43.75
CA GLY A 44 -28.36 -23.14 43.21
C GLY A 44 -29.71 -22.57 42.77
N GLY A 45 -30.31 -23.19 41.75
CA GLY A 45 -31.73 -23.06 41.39
C GLY A 45 -32.10 -21.80 40.58
N GLY A 46 -32.89 -21.86 39.51
CA GLY A 46 -33.66 -22.94 38.93
C GLY A 46 -34.79 -22.36 38.06
N GLY A 47 -35.21 -23.13 37.05
CA GLY A 47 -36.47 -22.97 36.29
C GLY A 47 -36.33 -22.13 35.00
N GLY A 48 -36.79 -22.56 33.82
CA GLY A 48 -37.53 -23.76 33.44
C GLY A 48 -38.27 -23.52 32.12
N GLY A 49 -38.41 -24.58 31.30
CA GLY A 49 -39.28 -24.69 30.11
C GLY A 49 -38.60 -24.21 28.83
N GLY A 50 -38.27 -25.02 27.83
CA GLY A 50 -38.93 -26.20 27.24
C GLY A 50 -39.05 -25.89 25.73
N GLY A 51 -38.85 -26.73 24.73
CA GLY A 51 -38.70 -28.17 24.54
C GLY A 51 -39.05 -28.45 23.06
N ARG A 52 -38.76 -29.67 22.57
CA ARG A 52 -38.92 -30.26 21.21
C ARG A 52 -37.64 -30.23 20.36
N ASP A 53 -36.81 -31.27 20.36
CA ASP A 53 -36.93 -32.64 19.77
C ASP A 53 -37.08 -32.59 18.23
N PHE A 54 -36.25 -33.23 17.40
CA PHE A 54 -35.94 -34.67 17.28
C PHE A 54 -34.53 -34.89 16.64
N ARG A 55 -33.66 -35.76 17.22
CA ARG A 55 -33.27 -37.15 16.80
C ARG A 55 -33.03 -37.34 15.29
N GLY A 56 -31.98 -38.01 14.78
CA GLY A 56 -30.88 -38.86 15.28
C GLY A 56 -29.87 -39.00 14.11
N GLY A 57 -28.78 -39.76 14.12
CA GLY A 57 -28.15 -40.68 15.05
C GLY A 57 -26.72 -40.94 14.53
N GLY A 58 -25.78 -41.26 15.41
CA GLY A 58 -25.05 -42.53 15.28
C GLY A 58 -23.55 -42.31 15.34
N GLY A 59 -22.98 -42.50 16.53
CA GLY A 59 -21.54 -42.37 16.75
C GLY A 59 -20.75 -43.63 16.38
N ARG A 60 -19.44 -43.46 16.21
CA ARG A 60 -18.42 -44.42 16.67
C ARG A 60 -17.23 -43.63 17.22
N GLY A 61 -16.90 -43.92 18.47
CA GLY A 61 -15.87 -43.23 19.24
C GLY A 61 -14.44 -43.62 18.87
N GLY A 62 -13.51 -42.74 19.26
CA GLY A 62 -12.08 -42.99 19.27
C GLY A 62 -11.41 -42.07 20.30
N ARG A 63 -10.93 -42.68 21.39
CA ARG A 63 -10.10 -42.16 22.49
C ARG A 63 -9.38 -40.82 22.22
N GLU A 64 -9.77 -39.78 22.94
CA GLU A 64 -8.95 -38.58 23.14
C GLU A 64 -7.85 -38.87 24.18
N GLY A 65 -6.63 -39.14 23.70
CA GLY A 65 -5.44 -38.97 24.51
C GLY A 65 -5.14 -37.49 24.68
N ARG A 66 -5.37 -36.94 25.88
CA ARG A 66 -4.93 -35.60 26.26
C ARG A 66 -3.40 -35.57 26.38
N GLY A 67 -2.71 -35.38 25.27
CA GLY A 67 -1.35 -34.85 25.27
C GLY A 67 -1.44 -33.34 25.53
N ARG A 68 -0.86 -32.86 26.63
CA ARG A 68 -0.58 -31.43 26.79
C ARG A 68 0.30 -31.01 25.61
N GLY A 69 -0.21 -30.13 24.76
CA GLY A 69 0.61 -29.51 23.71
C GLY A 69 1.82 -28.82 24.35
N PRO A 70 2.98 -28.81 23.67
CA PRO A 70 4.16 -28.14 24.20
C PRO A 70 3.88 -26.66 24.45
N ASP A 71 4.44 -26.14 25.53
CA ASP A 71 4.46 -24.72 25.83
C ASP A 71 5.45 -24.01 24.88
N PHE A 72 4.94 -23.10 24.08
CA PHE A 72 5.71 -22.36 23.07
C PHE A 72 6.17 -20.97 23.56
N SER A 73 6.05 -20.69 24.86
CA SER A 73 6.30 -19.38 25.48
C SER A 73 7.76 -18.89 25.45
N GLN A 74 8.73 -19.75 25.09
CA GLN A 74 10.17 -19.40 25.11
C GLN A 74 10.84 -19.29 23.73
N LEU A 75 10.10 -19.43 22.64
CA LEU A 75 10.70 -19.46 21.31
C LEU A 75 10.72 -18.07 20.67
N THR A 76 11.90 -17.64 20.26
CA THR A 76 12.09 -16.44 19.44
C THR A 76 11.68 -16.70 18.00
N SER A 77 11.91 -15.74 17.11
CA SER A 77 11.10 -15.52 15.94
C SER A 77 11.96 -15.14 14.75
N CYS A 78 12.15 -16.09 13.86
CA CYS A 78 12.97 -16.00 12.66
C CYS A 78 12.80 -17.35 11.97
N PRO A 79 12.46 -17.46 10.68
CA PRO A 79 12.83 -18.65 9.95
C PRO A 79 14.33 -18.88 10.12
N GLN A 80 14.70 -19.97 10.76
CA GLN A 80 16.11 -20.29 10.95
C GLN A 80 16.58 -21.17 9.81
N VAL A 81 17.78 -20.88 9.33
CA VAL A 81 18.44 -21.60 8.25
C VAL A 81 19.45 -22.54 8.91
N SER A 82 19.40 -23.82 8.57
CA SER A 82 20.36 -24.80 9.09
C SER A 82 21.81 -24.40 8.75
N PRO A 83 22.80 -24.62 9.63
CA PRO A 83 24.22 -24.42 9.31
C PRO A 83 24.70 -25.25 8.10
N SER A 84 24.13 -26.42 7.88
CA SER A 84 24.36 -27.32 6.73
C SER A 84 23.54 -26.94 5.48
N PHE A 85 22.80 -25.82 5.50
CA PHE A 85 21.95 -25.44 4.40
C PHE A 85 22.76 -25.23 3.11
N SER A 86 22.33 -25.92 2.05
CA SER A 86 22.81 -25.68 0.70
C SER A 86 21.71 -25.92 -0.32
N PHE A 87 21.85 -25.30 -1.48
CA PHE A 87 20.97 -25.49 -2.63
C PHE A 87 21.79 -25.35 -3.91
N TRP A 88 21.29 -25.95 -4.98
CA TRP A 88 21.85 -25.80 -6.32
C TRP A 88 21.11 -24.72 -7.10
N MET A 89 21.86 -23.98 -7.89
CA MET A 89 21.32 -23.05 -8.88
C MET A 89 21.87 -23.40 -10.26
N PHE A 90 20.98 -23.51 -11.23
CA PHE A 90 21.28 -23.86 -12.61
C PHE A 90 20.80 -22.75 -13.54
N SER A 91 21.69 -22.29 -14.42
CA SER A 91 21.37 -21.26 -15.42
C SER A 91 20.94 -21.91 -16.73
N LEU A 92 19.90 -21.35 -17.34
CA LEU A 92 19.26 -21.83 -18.56
C LEU A 92 19.43 -20.83 -19.70
N GLU A 93 19.68 -21.36 -20.89
CA GLU A 93 19.59 -20.66 -22.15
C GLU A 93 18.54 -21.34 -23.02
N CYS A 94 17.56 -20.61 -23.55
CA CYS A 94 16.50 -21.20 -24.39
C CYS A 94 16.54 -20.55 -25.76
N ARG A 95 16.64 -21.36 -26.82
CA ARG A 95 16.72 -20.89 -28.20
C ARG A 95 15.69 -21.58 -29.08
N ASP A 96 15.12 -20.84 -30.02
CA ASP A 96 14.20 -21.40 -31.01
C ASP A 96 14.94 -22.12 -32.14
N LYS A 97 14.20 -22.74 -33.06
CA LYS A 97 14.77 -23.40 -34.26
C LYS A 97 15.67 -22.51 -35.13
N ASN A 98 15.52 -21.19 -35.05
CA ASN A 98 16.32 -20.22 -35.79
C ASN A 98 17.48 -19.68 -34.93
N ASN A 99 17.79 -20.34 -33.82
CA ASN A 99 18.83 -19.97 -32.86
C ASN A 99 18.61 -18.62 -32.15
N LYS A 100 17.37 -18.11 -32.12
CA LYS A 100 17.03 -16.86 -31.41
C LYS A 100 16.58 -17.16 -29.98
N LEU A 101 16.90 -16.26 -29.04
CA LEU A 101 16.50 -16.41 -27.63
C LEU A 101 14.97 -16.45 -27.48
N ILE A 102 14.49 -17.43 -26.70
CA ILE A 102 13.08 -17.59 -26.38
C ILE A 102 12.73 -16.69 -25.18
N ASP A 103 12.09 -15.55 -25.46
CA ASP A 103 11.63 -14.63 -24.42
C ASP A 103 10.40 -15.14 -23.66
N GLY A 104 9.63 -16.07 -24.23
CA GLY A 104 8.37 -16.55 -23.66
C GLY A 104 8.56 -17.43 -22.42
N ARG A 105 8.24 -16.93 -21.21
CA ARG A 105 8.25 -17.74 -19.96
C ARG A 105 7.43 -19.03 -20.06
N THR A 106 6.27 -18.99 -20.73
CA THR A 106 5.40 -20.17 -20.89
C THR A 106 6.08 -21.25 -21.72
N ARG A 107 6.70 -20.87 -22.85
CA ARG A 107 7.41 -21.81 -23.72
C ARG A 107 8.66 -22.37 -23.03
N ARG A 108 9.41 -21.51 -22.32
CA ARG A 108 10.54 -21.97 -21.48
C ARG A 108 10.09 -22.96 -20.42
N PHE A 109 8.98 -22.69 -19.73
CA PHE A 109 8.42 -23.63 -18.76
C PHE A 109 7.97 -24.94 -19.41
N GLN A 110 7.39 -24.91 -20.62
CA GLN A 110 7.05 -26.13 -21.36
C GLN A 110 8.29 -26.94 -21.73
N LEU A 111 9.34 -26.29 -22.23
CA LEU A 111 10.64 -26.94 -22.49
C LEU A 111 11.22 -27.57 -21.23
N PHE A 112 11.07 -26.91 -20.08
CA PHE A 112 11.44 -27.48 -18.78
C PHE A 112 10.55 -28.67 -18.39
N GLN A 113 9.24 -28.62 -18.64
CA GLN A 113 8.36 -29.77 -18.38
C GLN A 113 8.72 -30.96 -19.27
N THR A 114 8.70 -30.78 -20.58
CA THR A 114 8.88 -31.89 -21.52
C THR A 114 10.34 -32.32 -21.64
N GLY A 115 11.26 -31.39 -21.86
CA GLY A 115 12.67 -31.70 -22.08
C GLY A 115 13.38 -32.17 -20.81
N PHE A 116 13.21 -31.44 -19.70
CA PHE A 116 13.88 -31.80 -18.45
C PHE A 116 13.15 -32.95 -17.73
N TRP A 117 11.85 -32.84 -17.45
CA TRP A 117 11.15 -33.87 -16.68
C TRP A 117 10.80 -35.12 -17.49
N ASP A 118 10.05 -34.94 -18.58
CA ASP A 118 9.43 -36.07 -19.29
C ASP A 118 10.43 -36.87 -20.14
N LEU A 119 11.57 -36.27 -20.52
CA LEU A 119 12.59 -36.89 -21.36
C LEU A 119 13.90 -37.18 -20.59
N PHE A 120 14.53 -36.15 -20.01
CA PHE A 120 15.84 -36.33 -19.36
C PHE A 120 15.75 -37.06 -18.02
N MET A 121 14.89 -36.62 -17.10
CA MET A 121 14.75 -37.26 -15.79
C MET A 121 14.05 -38.62 -15.86
N ALA A 122 13.08 -38.79 -16.77
CA ALA A 122 12.38 -40.07 -16.99
C ALA A 122 13.30 -41.22 -17.42
N ARG A 123 14.46 -40.93 -18.01
CA ARG A 123 15.49 -41.93 -18.36
C ARG A 123 16.35 -42.36 -17.17
N GLN A 124 16.36 -41.57 -16.10
CA GLN A 124 17.30 -41.73 -14.98
C GLN A 124 16.60 -42.17 -13.69
N LEU A 125 15.32 -41.82 -13.51
CA LEU A 125 14.59 -42.00 -12.26
C LEU A 125 13.23 -42.65 -12.50
N SER A 126 12.76 -43.41 -11.50
CA SER A 126 11.40 -43.91 -11.48
C SER A 126 10.37 -42.77 -11.34
N PRO A 127 9.10 -42.98 -11.73
CA PRO A 127 8.05 -41.96 -11.58
C PRO A 127 7.91 -41.41 -10.15
N GLN A 128 8.06 -42.28 -9.15
CA GLN A 128 8.02 -41.87 -7.73
C GLN A 128 9.19 -40.96 -7.36
N GLN A 129 10.41 -41.31 -7.76
CA GLN A 129 11.60 -40.50 -7.52
C GLN A 129 11.55 -39.14 -8.24
N ILE A 130 10.92 -39.08 -9.42
CA ILE A 130 10.67 -37.84 -10.16
C ILE A 130 9.70 -36.95 -9.40
N GLU A 131 8.58 -37.49 -8.92
CA GLU A 131 7.62 -36.72 -8.12
C GLU A 131 8.24 -36.20 -6.83
N ASP A 132 9.11 -36.98 -6.18
CA ASP A 132 9.87 -36.53 -5.01
C ASP A 132 10.90 -35.44 -5.39
N LEU A 133 11.55 -35.52 -6.56
CA LEU A 133 12.47 -34.48 -7.05
C LEU A 133 11.75 -33.18 -7.38
N LYS A 134 10.58 -33.25 -8.04
CA LYS A 134 9.76 -32.09 -8.42
C LYS A 134 9.37 -31.22 -7.22
N ARG A 135 9.33 -31.78 -6.02
CA ARG A 135 9.01 -31.03 -4.78
C ARG A 135 10.09 -30.02 -4.42
N VAL A 136 11.36 -30.36 -4.65
CA VAL A 136 12.52 -29.55 -4.23
C VAL A 136 13.20 -28.84 -5.40
N VAL A 137 12.70 -29.02 -6.63
CA VAL A 137 13.19 -28.34 -7.83
C VAL A 137 12.22 -27.23 -8.25
N PHE A 138 12.76 -26.02 -8.36
CA PHE A 138 11.98 -24.82 -8.62
C PHE A 138 12.41 -24.12 -9.90
N PHE A 139 11.51 -24.02 -10.86
CA PHE A 139 11.75 -23.28 -12.10
C PHE A 139 11.47 -21.78 -11.94
N GLN A 140 12.48 -20.95 -12.23
CA GLN A 140 12.40 -19.49 -12.20
C GLN A 140 12.96 -18.89 -13.50
N ASN A 141 12.24 -19.14 -14.60
CA ASN A 141 12.44 -18.49 -15.89
C ASN A 141 13.76 -18.83 -16.60
N LEU A 142 14.85 -18.12 -16.31
CA LEU A 142 16.19 -18.39 -16.86
C LEU A 142 17.06 -19.18 -15.89
N THR A 143 16.54 -19.51 -14.72
CA THR A 143 17.21 -20.36 -13.77
C THR A 143 16.24 -21.40 -13.25
N PHE A 144 16.76 -22.52 -12.79
CA PHE A 144 16.05 -23.38 -11.87
C PHE A 144 16.95 -23.71 -10.68
N MET A 145 16.35 -24.01 -9.54
CA MET A 145 17.07 -24.26 -8.30
C MET A 145 16.64 -25.61 -7.74
N SER A 146 17.52 -26.27 -6.99
CA SER A 146 17.22 -27.55 -6.36
C SER A 146 17.69 -27.57 -4.92
N GLY A 147 16.85 -28.06 -4.01
CA GLY A 147 17.24 -28.34 -2.63
C GLY A 147 18.10 -29.60 -2.44
N ARG A 148 18.29 -30.40 -3.49
CA ARG A 148 19.13 -31.62 -3.46
C ARG A 148 19.90 -31.82 -4.76
N ASP A 149 20.85 -32.74 -4.75
CA ASP A 149 21.59 -33.15 -5.94
C ASP A 149 20.64 -33.73 -7.01
N ILE A 150 20.90 -33.38 -8.27
CA ILE A 150 20.14 -33.90 -9.40
C ILE A 150 21.01 -34.94 -10.10
N PRO A 151 20.56 -36.21 -10.18
CA PRO A 151 21.25 -37.23 -10.95
C PRO A 151 21.52 -36.76 -12.38
N GLY A 152 22.76 -36.95 -12.85
CA GLY A 152 23.20 -36.48 -14.16
C GLY A 152 23.47 -34.98 -14.28
N LEU A 153 23.37 -34.22 -13.18
CA LEU A 153 23.69 -32.78 -13.10
C LEU A 153 24.41 -32.41 -11.79
N SER A 154 25.27 -33.30 -11.29
CA SER A 154 25.99 -33.12 -10.02
C SER A 154 27.45 -32.69 -10.22
N THR A 155 27.99 -32.80 -11.44
CA THR A 155 29.36 -32.38 -11.76
C THR A 155 29.41 -31.40 -12.95
N PRO A 156 30.36 -30.44 -12.98
CA PRO A 156 30.47 -29.47 -14.07
C PRO A 156 30.69 -30.09 -15.46
N ASP A 157 31.34 -31.25 -15.54
CA ASP A 157 31.64 -31.96 -16.80
C ASP A 157 30.38 -32.38 -17.58
N GLN A 158 29.21 -32.30 -16.95
CA GLN A 158 27.92 -32.63 -17.55
C GLN A 158 27.29 -31.43 -18.30
N LEU A 159 27.95 -30.26 -18.34
CA LEU A 159 27.44 -29.04 -18.97
C LEU A 159 28.30 -28.59 -20.18
N PRO A 160 27.69 -27.95 -21.20
CA PRO A 160 26.28 -27.59 -21.28
C PRO A 160 25.39 -28.77 -21.71
N LEU A 161 24.30 -29.03 -20.96
CA LEU A 161 23.34 -30.07 -21.30
C LEU A 161 22.22 -29.49 -22.18
N THR A 162 22.06 -30.02 -23.40
CA THR A 162 20.96 -29.61 -24.31
C THR A 162 19.74 -30.51 -24.15
N LEU A 163 18.59 -29.89 -23.92
CA LEU A 163 17.28 -30.51 -23.76
C LEU A 163 16.35 -30.06 -24.88
N CYS A 164 15.68 -31.00 -25.53
CA CYS A 164 14.70 -30.76 -26.59
C CYS A 164 13.30 -31.15 -26.10
N ASP A 165 12.23 -30.66 -26.71
CA ASP A 165 10.85 -31.08 -26.38
C ASP A 165 10.39 -32.37 -27.09
N GLY A 166 11.32 -33.09 -27.73
CA GLY A 166 11.02 -34.32 -28.48
C GLY A 166 10.27 -34.09 -29.81
N SER A 167 9.94 -32.84 -30.14
CA SER A 167 9.34 -32.47 -31.42
C SER A 167 10.42 -32.35 -32.49
N THR A 168 10.27 -33.10 -33.58
CA THR A 168 11.10 -32.93 -34.80
C THR A 168 10.73 -31.69 -35.61
N THR A 169 9.62 -31.02 -35.29
CA THR A 169 9.04 -29.91 -36.08
C THR A 169 9.24 -28.53 -35.47
N ASN A 170 9.35 -28.41 -34.14
CA ASN A 170 9.52 -27.12 -33.46
C ASN A 170 10.98 -26.66 -33.41
N GLY A 171 11.94 -27.58 -33.21
CA GLY A 171 13.39 -27.30 -33.17
C GLY A 171 13.88 -26.40 -32.02
N ASP A 172 13.02 -26.07 -31.06
CA ASP A 172 13.39 -25.28 -29.88
C ASP A 172 14.18 -26.11 -28.87
N VAL A 173 15.21 -25.51 -28.28
CA VAL A 173 16.10 -26.17 -27.33
C VAL A 173 16.27 -25.35 -26.04
N MET A 174 16.45 -26.05 -24.93
CA MET A 174 16.84 -25.51 -23.63
C MET A 174 18.21 -26.07 -23.26
N ARG A 175 19.19 -25.21 -23.01
CA ARG A 175 20.52 -25.59 -22.55
C ARG A 175 20.69 -25.24 -21.09
N ILE A 176 21.16 -26.18 -20.29
CA ILE A 176 21.69 -25.90 -18.96
C ILE A 176 23.15 -25.52 -19.15
N VAL A 177 23.52 -24.28 -18.83
CA VAL A 177 24.84 -23.72 -19.20
C VAL A 177 25.79 -23.58 -18.01
N HIS A 178 25.25 -23.43 -16.81
CA HIS A 178 26.04 -23.24 -15.60
C HIS A 178 25.34 -23.90 -14.41
N MET A 179 26.11 -24.47 -13.49
CA MET A 179 25.63 -24.96 -12.21
C MET A 179 26.52 -24.46 -11.08
N GLN A 180 25.92 -24.22 -9.93
CA GLN A 180 26.64 -23.86 -8.71
C GLN A 180 25.90 -24.37 -7.47
N LYS A 181 26.64 -24.97 -6.54
CA LYS A 181 26.18 -25.28 -5.18
C LYS A 181 26.43 -24.07 -4.29
N LEU A 182 25.37 -23.57 -3.66
CA LEU A 182 25.38 -22.37 -2.83
C LEU A 182 24.98 -22.71 -1.39
N SER A 183 25.64 -22.08 -0.43
CA SER A 183 25.26 -22.12 0.99
C SER A 183 24.52 -20.85 1.42
N ALA A 184 24.11 -20.78 2.69
CA ALA A 184 23.50 -19.59 3.26
C ALA A 184 24.41 -18.34 3.09
N PRO A 185 23.83 -17.14 2.90
CA PRO A 185 24.60 -15.91 2.78
C PRO A 185 25.41 -15.62 4.05
N LYS A 186 26.57 -14.98 3.89
CA LYS A 186 27.48 -14.65 5.01
C LYS A 186 26.81 -13.78 6.06
N GLU A 187 25.82 -12.98 5.68
CA GLU A 187 25.04 -12.13 6.59
C GLU A 187 24.27 -12.93 7.65
N LEU A 188 23.96 -14.20 7.38
CA LEU A 188 23.35 -15.12 8.35
C LEU A 188 24.37 -15.84 9.25
N SER A 189 25.66 -15.84 8.88
CA SER A 189 26.70 -16.48 9.69
C SER A 189 27.15 -15.56 10.82
N VAL A 190 27.20 -16.09 12.04
CA VAL A 190 27.79 -15.41 13.20
C VAL A 190 29.31 -15.58 13.11
N ALA A 191 30.11 -14.56 13.42
CA ALA A 191 31.42 -14.83 13.99
C ALA A 191 31.15 -15.47 15.36
N TRP A 192 31.26 -16.80 15.44
CA TRP A 192 30.92 -17.61 16.61
C TRP A 192 31.34 -16.92 17.91
N ASN A 193 30.36 -16.56 18.75
CA ASN A 193 30.61 -16.00 20.08
C ASN A 193 30.34 -17.10 21.12
N PRO A 194 31.37 -17.70 21.72
CA PRO A 194 31.21 -18.81 22.67
C PRO A 194 30.43 -18.43 23.95
N ALA A 195 30.11 -17.15 24.17
CA ALA A 195 29.31 -16.70 25.31
C ALA A 195 27.78 -16.86 25.13
N GLU A 196 27.28 -17.13 23.93
CA GLU A 196 25.84 -17.45 23.69
C GLU A 196 25.65 -18.97 23.59
N GLU A 197 25.61 -19.65 24.75
CA GLU A 197 25.69 -21.11 24.87
C GLU A 197 24.47 -21.94 24.40
N HIS A 198 23.45 -21.36 23.76
CA HIS A 198 22.19 -22.08 23.52
C HIS A 198 21.54 -21.88 22.15
N VAL A 199 22.23 -22.13 21.03
CA VAL A 199 21.55 -22.63 19.82
C VAL A 199 22.52 -23.47 18.95
N VAL A 200 22.73 -24.73 19.31
CA VAL A 200 23.19 -25.73 18.32
C VAL A 200 21.94 -26.20 17.58
N LEU A 201 21.75 -25.78 16.34
CA LEU A 201 20.72 -26.35 15.48
C LEU A 201 21.24 -27.63 14.85
N ALA A 202 20.68 -28.78 15.23
CA ALA A 202 20.81 -29.99 14.45
C ALA A 202 19.95 -29.85 13.18
N ASP A 203 20.51 -30.19 12.01
CA ASP A 203 19.72 -30.36 10.79
C ASP A 203 18.87 -31.62 10.92
N LEU A 204 17.58 -31.45 11.23
CA LEU A 204 16.67 -32.57 11.49
C LEU A 204 16.16 -33.25 10.21
N ARG A 205 16.98 -33.28 9.16
CA ARG A 205 16.67 -33.91 7.87
C ARG A 205 17.44 -35.21 7.69
N CYS A 206 16.80 -36.16 7.02
CA CYS A 206 17.48 -37.33 6.47
C CYS A 206 18.22 -36.94 5.18
N ALA A 207 19.50 -37.29 5.04
CA ALA A 207 20.30 -37.02 3.85
C ALA A 207 19.77 -37.72 2.60
N ASP A 208 19.30 -38.96 2.74
CA ASP A 208 18.87 -39.78 1.60
C ASP A 208 17.47 -39.44 1.09
N CYS A 209 16.52 -39.21 2.01
CA CYS A 209 15.11 -39.01 1.65
C CYS A 209 14.58 -37.59 1.91
N THR A 210 15.40 -36.71 2.51
CA THR A 210 15.10 -35.32 2.87
C THR A 210 13.88 -35.10 3.76
N GLN A 211 13.31 -36.18 4.31
CA GLN A 211 12.25 -36.11 5.31
C GLN A 211 12.76 -35.31 6.51
N ALA A 212 12.06 -34.23 6.83
CA ALA A 212 12.32 -33.42 8.00
C ALA A 212 11.54 -33.96 9.21
N PHE A 213 12.18 -34.00 10.36
CA PHE A 213 11.61 -34.50 11.60
C PHE A 213 11.44 -33.36 12.61
N ARG A 214 10.54 -33.56 13.57
CA ARG A 214 10.29 -32.57 14.64
C ARG A 214 11.37 -32.59 15.72
N ASP A 215 12.05 -33.71 15.85
CA ASP A 215 13.08 -33.98 16.86
C ASP A 215 14.12 -34.97 16.31
N GLU A 216 15.31 -34.94 16.90
CA GLU A 216 16.45 -35.77 16.52
C GLU A 216 16.20 -37.27 16.71
N GLN A 217 15.46 -37.65 17.76
CA GLN A 217 15.14 -39.05 18.02
C GLN A 217 14.33 -39.67 16.88
N SER A 218 13.33 -38.95 16.39
CA SER A 218 12.50 -39.36 15.25
C SER A 218 13.31 -39.48 13.96
N LEU A 219 14.26 -38.56 13.72
CA LEU A 219 15.18 -38.65 12.58
C LEU A 219 16.07 -39.89 12.68
N LEU A 220 16.77 -40.07 13.79
CA LEU A 220 17.69 -41.20 13.98
C LEU A 220 16.96 -42.55 13.96
N GLN A 221 15.70 -42.60 14.42
CA GLN A 221 14.86 -43.78 14.29
C GLN A 221 14.52 -44.07 12.82
N HIS A 222 14.10 -43.06 12.05
CA HIS A 222 13.84 -43.21 10.63
C HIS A 222 15.09 -43.68 9.87
N CYS A 223 16.23 -43.03 10.10
CA CYS A 223 17.49 -43.36 9.46
C CYS A 223 17.89 -44.81 9.73
N ARG A 224 17.81 -45.27 10.99
CA ARG A 224 18.06 -46.67 11.35
C ARG A 224 17.10 -47.65 10.67
N GLN A 225 15.81 -47.33 10.60
CA GLN A 225 14.80 -48.23 10.01
C GLN A 225 14.91 -48.34 8.49
N LYS A 226 15.32 -47.26 7.82
CA LYS A 226 15.39 -47.19 6.35
C LYS A 226 16.80 -47.43 5.80
N GLY A 227 17.81 -47.57 6.67
CA GLY A 227 19.21 -47.63 6.26
C GLY A 227 19.71 -46.29 5.69
N HIS A 228 19.08 -45.18 6.08
CA HIS A 228 19.46 -43.84 5.66
C HIS A 228 20.41 -43.19 6.67
N GLN A 229 20.97 -42.05 6.31
CA GLN A 229 21.82 -41.18 7.12
C GLN A 229 21.11 -39.84 7.40
N PRO A 230 21.37 -39.20 8.54
CA PRO A 230 20.98 -37.81 8.75
C PRO A 230 21.93 -36.86 8.00
N VAL A 231 21.49 -35.62 7.76
CA VAL A 231 22.34 -34.60 7.13
C VAL A 231 23.41 -34.15 8.14
N TYR A 232 24.67 -34.40 7.82
CA TYR A 232 25.82 -33.82 8.54
C TYR A 232 26.43 -32.69 7.72
N SER A 233 27.12 -31.76 8.37
CA SER A 233 27.88 -30.70 7.69
C SER A 233 29.11 -31.33 7.01
N ASP A 234 29.01 -31.61 5.71
CA ASP A 234 30.18 -32.03 4.91
C ASP A 234 31.14 -30.83 4.75
N GLU A 235 32.23 -30.83 5.53
CA GLU A 235 33.32 -29.85 5.41
C GLU A 235 34.11 -29.98 4.08
N THR A 236 33.86 -31.04 3.30
CA THR A 236 34.64 -31.41 2.11
C THR A 236 34.11 -30.86 0.79
N SER A 237 32.87 -30.35 0.74
CA SER A 237 32.31 -29.77 -0.50
C SER A 237 32.52 -28.25 -0.54
N VAL A 238 33.19 -27.73 -1.58
CA VAL A 238 33.43 -26.29 -1.76
C VAL A 238 32.10 -25.57 -2.05
N THR A 239 31.35 -25.21 -1.01
CA THR A 239 30.13 -24.42 -1.13
C THR A 239 30.44 -22.92 -1.06
N LYS A 240 30.08 -22.18 -2.11
CA LYS A 240 30.18 -20.71 -2.09
C LYS A 240 28.95 -20.14 -1.36
N PRO A 241 29.11 -19.15 -0.46
CA PRO A 241 27.97 -18.42 0.10
C PRO A 241 27.17 -17.73 -0.99
N ALA A 242 25.84 -17.91 -0.98
CA ALA A 242 24.94 -17.18 -1.86
C ALA A 242 25.02 -15.67 -1.59
N SER A 243 24.77 -14.86 -2.61
CA SER A 243 24.38 -13.47 -2.38
C SER A 243 23.01 -13.41 -1.72
N VAL A 244 22.72 -12.32 -1.02
CA VAL A 244 21.40 -12.03 -0.43
C VAL A 244 20.27 -12.20 -1.45
N ALA A 245 20.45 -11.71 -2.68
CA ALA A 245 19.42 -11.76 -3.71
C ALA A 245 19.15 -13.19 -4.22
N GLU A 246 20.20 -13.99 -4.40
CA GLU A 246 20.08 -15.40 -4.80
C GLU A 246 19.36 -16.22 -3.71
N PHE A 247 19.74 -16.03 -2.45
CA PHE A 247 19.13 -16.72 -1.32
C PHE A 247 17.66 -16.31 -1.11
N GLU A 248 17.34 -15.01 -1.17
CA GLU A 248 15.96 -14.53 -1.07
C GLU A 248 15.10 -15.04 -2.23
N MET A 249 15.64 -15.11 -3.45
CA MET A 249 14.95 -15.70 -4.59
C MET A 249 14.61 -17.17 -4.33
N PHE A 250 15.58 -17.97 -3.89
CA PHE A 250 15.37 -19.37 -3.54
C PHE A 250 14.29 -19.52 -2.46
N ALA A 251 14.45 -18.83 -1.32
CA ALA A 251 13.55 -18.93 -0.18
C ALA A 251 12.10 -18.53 -0.55
N ASN A 252 11.93 -17.46 -1.32
CA ASN A 252 10.59 -17.00 -1.74
C ASN A 252 9.94 -17.94 -2.75
N VAL A 253 10.70 -18.54 -3.67
CA VAL A 253 10.13 -19.52 -4.62
C VAL A 253 9.74 -20.81 -3.88
N ALA A 254 10.55 -21.27 -2.92
CA ALA A 254 10.20 -22.37 -2.04
C ALA A 254 8.92 -22.07 -1.22
N LEU A 255 8.80 -20.85 -0.68
CA LEU A 255 7.60 -20.39 0.01
C LEU A 255 6.37 -20.41 -0.91
N GLU A 256 6.48 -19.94 -2.16
CA GLU A 256 5.38 -20.04 -3.12
C GLU A 256 4.97 -21.50 -3.37
N GLY A 257 5.94 -22.41 -3.47
CA GLY A 257 5.69 -23.85 -3.60
C GLY A 257 4.87 -24.40 -2.43
N ALA A 258 5.32 -24.09 -1.21
CA ALA A 258 4.69 -24.54 0.03
C ALA A 258 3.24 -24.03 0.18
N LEU A 259 2.99 -22.76 -0.15
CA LEU A 259 1.67 -22.15 -0.06
C LEU A 259 0.68 -22.70 -1.11
N ARG A 260 1.17 -23.09 -2.29
CA ARG A 260 0.32 -23.57 -3.40
C ARG A 260 -0.27 -24.95 -3.18
N GLU A 261 0.24 -25.72 -2.23
CA GLU A 261 -0.38 -27.01 -1.88
C GLU A 261 -1.83 -26.84 -1.37
N ARG A 262 -2.15 -25.69 -0.77
CA ARG A 262 -3.47 -25.42 -0.18
C ARG A 262 -4.15 -24.15 -0.67
N MET A 263 -3.38 -23.14 -1.12
CA MET A 263 -3.92 -21.85 -1.54
C MET A 263 -3.77 -21.61 -3.04
N ALA A 264 -4.77 -20.97 -3.64
CA ALA A 264 -4.70 -20.50 -5.00
C ALA A 264 -3.95 -19.17 -5.09
N ARG A 265 -3.01 -19.04 -6.03
CA ARG A 265 -2.32 -17.78 -6.27
C ARG A 265 -3.20 -16.83 -7.08
N TRP A 266 -3.45 -15.63 -6.56
CA TRP A 266 -4.07 -14.52 -7.29
C TRP A 266 -3.10 -13.35 -7.39
N GLY A 267 -2.40 -13.27 -8.53
CA GLY A 267 -1.36 -12.27 -8.74
C GLY A 267 -0.15 -12.56 -7.85
N ARG A 268 0.07 -11.71 -6.85
CA ARG A 268 1.19 -11.74 -5.91
C ARG A 268 0.78 -12.25 -4.52
N GLU A 269 -0.50 -12.57 -4.37
CA GLU A 269 -1.13 -12.96 -3.12
C GLU A 269 -1.69 -14.38 -3.24
N PHE A 270 -1.94 -15.01 -2.09
CA PHE A 270 -2.54 -16.33 -1.99
C PHE A 270 -3.93 -16.20 -1.38
N ILE A 271 -4.91 -16.89 -1.94
CA ILE A 271 -6.29 -16.89 -1.46
C ILE A 271 -6.77 -18.32 -1.26
N ASP A 272 -7.72 -18.50 -0.36
CA ASP A 272 -8.62 -19.65 -0.43
C ASP A 272 -9.75 -19.31 -1.41
N PRO A 273 -9.87 -20.02 -2.55
CA PRO A 273 -10.90 -19.74 -3.56
C PRO A 273 -12.32 -20.03 -3.09
N GLN A 274 -12.50 -20.79 -2.01
CA GLN A 274 -13.82 -21.14 -1.45
C GLN A 274 -14.25 -20.16 -0.35
N SER A 275 -13.32 -19.48 0.30
CA SER A 275 -13.60 -18.54 1.39
C SER A 275 -13.73 -17.08 0.89
N PHE A 276 -14.96 -16.60 0.73
CA PHE A 276 -15.27 -15.20 0.44
C PHE A 276 -16.50 -14.69 1.21
N THR A 277 -16.64 -13.37 1.28
CA THR A 277 -17.82 -12.69 1.83
C THR A 277 -18.50 -11.83 0.77
N GLU A 278 -19.82 -11.70 0.83
CA GLU A 278 -20.61 -10.80 0.00
C GLU A 278 -21.26 -9.72 0.88
N PRO A 279 -20.73 -8.50 0.91
CA PRO A 279 -21.27 -7.45 1.75
C PRO A 279 -22.61 -6.93 1.22
N THR A 280 -23.48 -6.54 2.15
CA THR A 280 -24.78 -5.92 1.86
C THR A 280 -24.81 -4.46 2.28
N ASP A 281 -25.74 -3.69 1.72
CA ASP A 281 -26.07 -2.35 2.19
C ASP A 281 -26.91 -2.39 3.49
N ARG A 282 -27.37 -1.21 3.94
CA ARG A 282 -28.19 -1.07 5.15
C ARG A 282 -29.58 -1.73 5.04
N ASN A 283 -30.06 -1.94 3.82
CA ASN A 283 -31.35 -2.56 3.52
C ASN A 283 -31.22 -4.07 3.27
N GLY A 284 -30.02 -4.65 3.45
CA GLY A 284 -29.73 -6.05 3.17
C GLY A 284 -29.53 -6.38 1.70
N GLN A 285 -29.48 -5.39 0.80
CA GLN A 285 -29.24 -5.61 -0.62
C GLN A 285 -27.76 -5.86 -0.88
N SER A 286 -27.44 -6.83 -1.74
CA SER A 286 -26.05 -7.13 -2.11
C SER A 286 -25.37 -5.93 -2.76
N LEU A 287 -24.13 -5.63 -2.35
CA LEU A 287 -23.28 -4.61 -2.99
C LEU A 287 -22.66 -5.12 -4.32
N GLY A 288 -23.00 -6.33 -4.76
CA GLY A 288 -22.57 -6.85 -6.07
C GLY A 288 -21.09 -7.22 -6.16
N VAL A 289 -20.44 -7.55 -5.03
CA VAL A 289 -19.02 -7.90 -4.98
C VAL A 289 -18.75 -9.09 -4.05
N LYS A 290 -17.77 -9.92 -4.41
CA LYS A 290 -17.17 -10.93 -3.56
C LYS A 290 -15.82 -10.43 -3.04
N ILE A 291 -15.60 -10.56 -1.74
CA ILE A 291 -14.37 -10.14 -1.06
C ILE A 291 -13.65 -11.39 -0.55
N PHE A 292 -12.43 -11.60 -1.03
CA PHE A 292 -11.55 -12.69 -0.64
C PHE A 292 -10.48 -12.18 0.32
N LYS A 293 -10.24 -12.94 1.39
CA LYS A 293 -9.05 -12.79 2.22
C LYS A 293 -7.84 -13.30 1.45
N ALA A 294 -6.87 -12.43 1.25
CA ALA A 294 -5.67 -12.69 0.48
C ALA A 294 -4.42 -12.46 1.34
N TYR A 295 -3.46 -13.38 1.28
CA TYR A 295 -2.25 -13.37 2.07
C TYR A 295 -1.06 -13.01 1.19
N ARG A 296 -0.41 -11.89 1.50
CA ARG A 296 0.87 -11.52 0.90
C ARG A 296 1.97 -12.05 1.82
N CYS A 297 2.74 -13.02 1.33
CA CYS A 297 3.81 -13.65 2.08
C CYS A 297 5.15 -13.44 1.37
N ASN A 298 6.19 -13.07 2.09
CA ASN A 298 7.55 -13.00 1.56
C ASN A 298 8.61 -13.16 2.65
N PHE A 299 9.69 -13.85 2.30
CA PHE A 299 10.92 -13.88 3.07
C PHE A 299 11.81 -12.70 2.70
N ASN A 300 12.40 -12.04 3.70
CA ASN A 300 13.48 -11.07 3.51
C ASN A 300 14.49 -11.17 4.65
N LEU A 301 15.72 -10.69 4.43
CA LEU A 301 16.73 -10.61 5.48
C LEU A 301 16.67 -9.27 6.23
N MET A 302 16.62 -9.33 7.56
CA MET A 302 16.57 -8.16 8.45
C MET A 302 17.50 -8.33 9.64
N ARG A 303 17.97 -7.23 10.24
CA ARG A 303 18.67 -7.24 11.54
C ARG A 303 17.73 -6.78 12.64
N GLN A 304 17.84 -7.37 13.83
CA GLN A 304 17.00 -7.05 15.00
C GLN A 304 17.58 -5.96 15.92
N SER A 305 18.64 -5.28 15.47
CA SER A 305 19.26 -4.17 16.19
C SER A 305 19.93 -3.23 15.20
N ASN A 306 20.05 -1.95 15.60
CA ASN A 306 20.78 -0.92 14.86
C ASN A 306 22.31 -1.06 14.98
N THR A 307 22.80 -1.96 15.83
CA THR A 307 24.22 -2.25 15.96
C THR A 307 24.72 -3.02 14.74
N LYS A 308 25.87 -2.61 14.19
CA LYS A 308 26.47 -3.28 13.02
C LYS A 308 26.86 -4.74 13.31
N SER A 309 27.00 -5.12 14.58
CA SER A 309 27.27 -6.47 15.08
C SER A 309 26.04 -7.39 15.11
N ALA A 310 24.83 -6.86 14.91
CA ALA A 310 23.62 -7.66 14.93
C ALA A 310 23.57 -8.59 13.70
N VAL A 311 23.53 -9.89 13.95
CA VAL A 311 23.42 -10.93 12.92
C VAL A 311 22.11 -10.76 12.16
N ALA A 312 22.16 -10.91 10.83
CA ALA A 312 20.93 -10.88 10.04
C ALA A 312 20.11 -12.15 10.31
N ARG A 313 18.81 -12.01 10.12
CA ARG A 313 17.81 -13.06 10.34
C ARG A 313 16.93 -13.11 9.11
N LEU A 314 16.65 -14.31 8.60
CA LEU A 314 15.61 -14.49 7.59
C LEU A 314 14.28 -14.19 8.29
N THR A 315 13.36 -13.50 7.63
CA THR A 315 12.09 -13.10 8.27
C THR A 315 10.93 -13.33 7.32
N LEU A 316 9.89 -14.04 7.79
CA LEU A 316 8.65 -14.21 7.04
C LEU A 316 7.70 -13.07 7.37
N THR A 317 7.40 -12.23 6.39
CA THR A 317 6.34 -11.23 6.52
C THR A 317 5.04 -11.78 5.94
N ILE A 318 3.96 -11.74 6.73
CA ILE A 318 2.61 -12.14 6.32
C ILE A 318 1.69 -10.92 6.48
N ASP A 319 1.01 -10.53 5.41
CA ASP A 319 0.11 -9.37 5.41
C ASP A 319 -1.23 -9.69 4.75
N LEU A 320 -2.31 -9.39 5.46
CA LEU A 320 -3.67 -9.63 4.99
C LEU A 320 -4.15 -8.52 4.05
N ARG A 321 -4.70 -8.90 2.90
CA ARG A 321 -5.20 -8.04 1.84
C ARG A 321 -6.60 -8.50 1.44
N ALA A 322 -7.39 -7.57 0.91
CA ALA A 322 -8.70 -7.88 0.35
C ALA A 322 -8.57 -7.90 -1.17
N LYS A 323 -8.95 -9.01 -1.80
CA LYS A 323 -9.12 -9.10 -3.26
C LYS A 323 -10.62 -9.07 -3.56
N LEU A 324 -11.02 -8.23 -4.49
CA LEU A 324 -12.42 -8.04 -4.84
C LEU A 324 -12.66 -8.47 -6.28
N ILE A 325 -13.82 -9.03 -6.53
CA ILE A 325 -14.35 -9.31 -7.86
C ILE A 325 -15.85 -9.02 -7.84
N ARG A 326 -16.37 -8.42 -8.91
CA ARG A 326 -17.81 -8.17 -9.01
C ARG A 326 -18.55 -9.49 -9.22
N THR A 327 -19.78 -9.57 -8.72
CA THR A 327 -20.65 -10.74 -8.93
C THR A 327 -21.30 -10.71 -10.30
N ALA A 328 -21.65 -9.53 -10.79
CA ALA A 328 -22.20 -9.33 -12.13
C ALA A 328 -21.13 -9.55 -13.20
N THR A 329 -21.43 -10.43 -14.15
CA THR A 329 -20.62 -10.67 -15.34
C THR A 329 -20.88 -9.59 -16.39
N LEU A 330 -20.04 -9.55 -17.42
CA LEU A 330 -20.26 -8.72 -18.60
C LEU A 330 -21.59 -9.11 -19.25
N LEU A 331 -21.90 -10.40 -19.31
CA LEU A 331 -23.19 -10.88 -19.82
C LEU A 331 -24.37 -10.35 -19.00
N ASP A 332 -24.30 -10.41 -17.67
CA ASP A 332 -25.36 -9.87 -16.80
C ASP A 332 -25.57 -8.37 -17.02
N ALA A 333 -24.50 -7.62 -17.24
CA ALA A 333 -24.57 -6.19 -17.52
C ALA A 333 -25.25 -5.88 -18.85
N LEU A 334 -25.09 -6.73 -19.87
CA LEU A 334 -25.71 -6.56 -21.19
C LEU A 334 -27.21 -6.86 -21.19
N TYR A 335 -27.63 -7.88 -20.44
CA TYR A 335 -29.02 -8.35 -20.43
C TYR A 335 -29.80 -7.88 -19.19
N LYS A 336 -29.28 -6.91 -18.43
CA LYS A 336 -29.94 -6.36 -17.25
C LYS A 336 -31.29 -5.74 -17.64
N GLY A 337 -32.38 -6.41 -17.25
CA GLY A 337 -33.76 -6.00 -17.57
C GLY A 337 -34.42 -6.69 -18.76
N ASN A 338 -33.70 -7.56 -19.49
CA ASN A 338 -34.24 -8.35 -20.61
C ASN A 338 -34.50 -9.82 -20.22
N TYR A 339 -35.48 -10.46 -20.84
CA TYR A 339 -35.78 -11.88 -20.60
C TYR A 339 -34.76 -12.80 -21.29
N SER A 340 -33.84 -13.34 -20.50
CA SER A 340 -32.89 -14.43 -20.79
C SER A 340 -31.77 -14.15 -21.82
N PRO A 341 -30.47 -14.26 -21.42
CA PRO A 341 -29.32 -14.10 -22.32
C PRO A 341 -29.23 -15.05 -23.53
N SER A 342 -29.95 -16.17 -23.50
CA SER A 342 -29.98 -17.15 -24.60
C SER A 342 -31.05 -16.87 -25.66
N LYS A 343 -32.02 -15.99 -25.38
CA LYS A 343 -33.18 -15.71 -26.24
C LYS A 343 -33.36 -14.21 -26.56
N GLY A 344 -32.79 -13.32 -25.75
CA GLY A 344 -32.86 -11.88 -25.97
C GLY A 344 -32.01 -11.42 -27.15
N ASN A 345 -32.56 -10.54 -27.99
CA ASN A 345 -31.80 -9.83 -29.01
C ASN A 345 -31.40 -8.45 -28.47
N LEU A 346 -30.12 -8.11 -28.54
CA LEU A 346 -29.62 -6.77 -28.20
C LEU A 346 -29.91 -5.81 -29.35
N SER A 347 -30.42 -4.62 -29.05
CA SER A 347 -30.57 -3.58 -30.08
C SER A 347 -29.21 -3.05 -30.53
N LYS A 348 -29.16 -2.40 -31.69
CA LYS A 348 -27.93 -1.73 -32.14
C LYS A 348 -27.42 -0.70 -31.14
N ALA A 349 -28.33 0.03 -30.49
CA ALA A 349 -28.00 0.99 -29.44
C ALA A 349 -27.34 0.32 -28.22
N ASP A 350 -27.84 -0.85 -27.80
CA ASP A 350 -27.26 -1.63 -26.69
C ASP A 350 -25.85 -2.11 -27.05
N MET A 351 -25.67 -2.62 -28.26
CA MET A 351 -24.36 -3.08 -28.75
C MET A 351 -23.34 -1.92 -28.82
N ASP A 352 -23.75 -0.77 -29.33
CA ASP A 352 -22.88 0.41 -29.42
C ASP A 352 -22.55 0.98 -28.02
N ASN A 353 -23.51 0.94 -27.09
CA ASN A 353 -23.28 1.33 -25.71
C ASN A 353 -22.31 0.37 -24.99
N ALA A 354 -22.47 -0.94 -25.22
CA ALA A 354 -21.58 -1.96 -24.70
C ALA A 354 -20.15 -1.79 -25.21
N LYS A 355 -19.97 -1.55 -26.52
CA LYS A 355 -18.65 -1.26 -27.11
C LYS A 355 -18.01 -0.03 -26.46
N ARG A 356 -18.76 1.06 -26.30
CA ARG A 356 -18.28 2.29 -25.63
C ARG A 356 -17.91 2.07 -24.17
N THR A 357 -18.61 1.18 -23.47
CA THR A 357 -18.41 0.95 -22.03
C THR A 357 -17.26 -0.02 -21.74
N TRP A 358 -17.12 -1.08 -22.54
CA TRP A 358 -16.22 -2.20 -22.21
C TRP A 358 -14.92 -2.22 -23.02
N ILE A 359 -14.88 -1.68 -24.24
CA ILE A 359 -13.63 -1.68 -25.02
C ILE A 359 -12.60 -0.77 -24.32
N GLY A 360 -11.41 -1.30 -24.10
CA GLY A 360 -10.32 -0.64 -23.37
C GLY A 360 -10.31 -0.89 -21.87
N GLU A 361 -11.42 -1.37 -21.30
CA GLU A 361 -11.51 -1.72 -19.90
C GLU A 361 -10.66 -2.95 -19.57
N THR A 362 -10.19 -3.01 -18.32
CA THR A 362 -9.62 -4.26 -17.81
C THR A 362 -10.75 -5.12 -17.26
N VAL A 363 -10.81 -6.37 -17.68
CA VAL A 363 -11.75 -7.36 -17.17
C VAL A 363 -11.01 -8.47 -16.43
N ILE A 364 -11.71 -9.13 -15.51
CA ILE A 364 -11.22 -10.25 -14.72
C ILE A 364 -11.99 -11.50 -15.14
N THR A 365 -11.29 -12.61 -15.38
CA THR A 365 -11.93 -13.92 -15.58
C THR A 365 -12.40 -14.50 -14.26
N THR A 366 -13.63 -15.00 -14.19
CA THR A 366 -14.23 -15.49 -12.95
C THR A 366 -13.63 -16.82 -12.48
N TYR A 367 -12.98 -17.59 -13.35
CA TYR A 367 -12.45 -18.92 -13.03
C TYR A 367 -10.97 -18.90 -12.59
N ASP A 368 -10.08 -18.21 -13.30
CA ASP A 368 -8.64 -18.15 -12.99
C ASP A 368 -8.15 -16.76 -12.55
N LYS A 369 -9.08 -15.80 -12.39
CA LYS A 369 -8.85 -14.47 -11.82
C LYS A 369 -7.74 -13.66 -12.52
N LYS A 370 -7.53 -13.94 -13.81
CA LYS A 370 -6.59 -13.21 -14.65
C LYS A 370 -7.24 -11.96 -15.20
N CYS A 371 -6.45 -10.91 -15.29
CA CYS A 371 -6.88 -9.62 -15.82
C CYS A 371 -6.45 -9.49 -17.27
N TYR A 372 -7.36 -9.03 -18.13
CA TYR A 372 -7.08 -8.77 -19.53
C TYR A 372 -7.70 -7.45 -19.97
N PRO A 373 -7.05 -6.67 -20.85
CA PRO A 373 -7.68 -5.53 -21.49
C PRO A 373 -8.60 -6.01 -22.61
N VAL A 374 -9.82 -5.48 -22.66
CA VAL A 374 -10.79 -5.76 -23.73
C VAL A 374 -10.42 -4.96 -24.97
N VAL A 375 -10.40 -5.64 -26.11
CA VAL A 375 -10.05 -5.09 -27.43
C VAL A 375 -11.28 -4.94 -28.30
N ASP A 376 -12.24 -5.87 -28.17
CA ASP A 376 -13.45 -5.88 -28.99
C ASP A 376 -14.56 -6.74 -28.36
N LEU A 377 -15.78 -6.59 -28.90
CA LEU A 377 -16.94 -7.43 -28.57
C LEU A 377 -17.57 -7.97 -29.87
N LEU A 378 -17.57 -9.30 -30.03
CA LEU A 378 -18.11 -9.97 -31.21
C LEU A 378 -19.56 -10.39 -30.97
N PHE A 379 -20.50 -9.54 -31.40
CA PHE A 379 -21.94 -9.81 -31.26
C PHE A 379 -22.49 -10.85 -32.25
N ASP A 380 -21.74 -11.16 -33.30
CA ASP A 380 -22.13 -12.18 -34.27
C ASP A 380 -21.84 -13.61 -33.77
N HIS A 381 -21.00 -13.73 -32.74
CA HIS A 381 -20.49 -15.01 -32.24
C HIS A 381 -20.86 -15.29 -30.78
N SER A 382 -21.06 -16.57 -30.48
CA SER A 382 -21.26 -17.14 -29.15
C SER A 382 -20.17 -18.17 -28.83
N PRO A 383 -20.06 -18.65 -27.59
CA PRO A 383 -19.17 -19.76 -27.25
C PRO A 383 -19.36 -21.03 -28.09
N ASP A 384 -20.59 -21.29 -28.56
CA ASP A 384 -20.90 -22.41 -29.45
C ASP A 384 -20.49 -22.15 -30.90
N SER A 385 -20.63 -20.92 -31.41
CA SER A 385 -20.42 -20.63 -32.83
C SER A 385 -18.98 -20.24 -33.18
N LEU A 386 -18.18 -19.78 -32.21
CA LEU A 386 -16.78 -19.42 -32.45
C LEU A 386 -15.84 -20.59 -32.16
N MET A 387 -15.13 -21.04 -33.18
CA MET A 387 -14.08 -22.06 -33.06
C MET A 387 -12.79 -21.46 -32.50
N ILE A 388 -12.04 -22.22 -31.71
CA ILE A 388 -10.73 -21.78 -31.23
C ILE A 388 -9.73 -21.86 -32.40
N PRO A 389 -9.00 -20.77 -32.72
CA PRO A 389 -8.05 -20.75 -33.82
C PRO A 389 -7.03 -21.89 -33.75
N GLY A 390 -6.85 -22.61 -34.87
CA GLY A 390 -5.93 -23.75 -34.96
C GLY A 390 -6.47 -25.04 -34.32
N THR A 391 -7.76 -25.10 -33.96
CA THR A 391 -8.42 -26.30 -33.44
C THR A 391 -9.79 -26.52 -34.08
N GLN A 392 -10.31 -27.74 -34.01
CA GLN A 392 -11.69 -28.08 -34.40
C GLN A 392 -12.64 -28.10 -33.19
N THR A 393 -12.36 -27.31 -32.15
CA THR A 393 -13.12 -27.31 -30.90
C THR A 393 -13.77 -25.94 -30.66
N SER A 394 -15.05 -25.92 -30.32
CA SER A 394 -15.74 -24.69 -29.91
C SER A 394 -15.27 -24.23 -28.52
N HIS A 395 -15.54 -22.97 -28.15
CA HIS A 395 -15.19 -22.50 -26.81
C HIS A 395 -15.97 -23.28 -25.74
N THR A 396 -17.24 -23.61 -25.96
CA THR A 396 -18.04 -24.45 -25.07
C THR A 396 -17.38 -25.80 -24.80
N GLN A 397 -16.98 -26.51 -25.86
CA GLN A 397 -16.31 -27.81 -25.73
C GLN A 397 -14.95 -27.69 -25.04
N TYR A 398 -14.18 -26.64 -25.33
CA TYR A 398 -12.90 -26.40 -24.66
C TYR A 398 -13.06 -26.17 -23.16
N PHE A 399 -14.02 -25.34 -22.75
CA PHE A 399 -14.26 -25.08 -21.32
C PHE A 399 -14.77 -26.36 -20.62
N ALA A 400 -15.63 -27.14 -21.26
CA ALA A 400 -16.10 -28.41 -20.70
C ALA A 400 -14.97 -29.44 -20.54
N THR A 401 -14.12 -29.62 -21.55
CA THR A 401 -13.10 -30.67 -21.58
C THR A 401 -11.80 -30.26 -20.89
N ARG A 402 -11.23 -29.11 -21.26
CA ARG A 402 -9.92 -28.65 -20.78
C ARG A 402 -10.00 -27.88 -19.47
N LYS A 403 -11.08 -27.13 -19.24
CA LYS A 403 -11.28 -26.38 -17.98
C LYS A 403 -12.19 -27.09 -16.99
N LYS A 404 -12.85 -28.19 -17.39
CA LYS A 404 -13.83 -28.92 -16.57
C LYS A 404 -14.95 -28.01 -16.06
N MET A 405 -15.40 -27.07 -16.89
CA MET A 405 -16.47 -26.11 -16.57
C MET A 405 -17.55 -26.13 -17.64
N LYS A 406 -18.81 -26.32 -17.23
CA LYS A 406 -19.96 -26.24 -18.12
C LYS A 406 -20.48 -24.81 -18.15
N LEU A 407 -20.54 -24.22 -19.35
CA LEU A 407 -21.09 -22.88 -19.56
C LEU A 407 -22.62 -22.88 -19.36
N LYS A 408 -23.16 -21.84 -18.73
CA LYS A 408 -24.60 -21.73 -18.44
C LYS A 408 -25.38 -21.25 -19.65
N TYR A 409 -24.78 -20.35 -20.44
CA TYR A 409 -25.36 -19.77 -21.64
C TYR A 409 -24.44 -19.95 -22.87
N PRO A 410 -24.26 -21.18 -23.39
CA PRO A 410 -23.36 -21.47 -24.51
C PRO A 410 -23.70 -20.74 -25.83
N SER A 411 -24.99 -20.45 -26.03
CA SER A 411 -25.49 -19.74 -27.21
C SER A 411 -25.52 -18.22 -27.06
N ALA A 412 -25.24 -17.69 -25.86
CA ALA A 412 -25.35 -16.25 -25.60
C ALA A 412 -24.22 -15.47 -26.28
N LYS A 413 -24.58 -14.30 -26.80
CA LYS A 413 -23.70 -13.32 -27.44
C LYS A 413 -23.48 -12.14 -26.49
N PRO A 414 -22.33 -11.44 -26.54
CA PRO A 414 -21.19 -11.60 -27.47
C PRO A 414 -20.05 -12.49 -26.92
N MET A 415 -19.09 -12.81 -27.79
CA MET A 415 -17.73 -13.21 -27.38
C MET A 415 -16.88 -11.98 -27.08
N VAL A 416 -16.13 -12.00 -25.97
CA VAL A 416 -15.25 -10.91 -25.54
C VAL A 416 -13.84 -11.14 -26.10
N VAL A 417 -13.33 -10.19 -26.87
CA VAL A 417 -11.96 -10.23 -27.39
C VAL A 417 -11.04 -9.49 -26.44
N VAL A 418 -10.03 -10.16 -25.92
CA VAL A 418 -9.07 -9.58 -25.00
C VAL A 418 -7.62 -9.72 -25.50
N GLN A 419 -6.76 -8.80 -25.08
CA GLN A 419 -5.34 -8.84 -25.45
C GLN A 419 -4.55 -9.76 -24.50
N GLY A 420 -3.94 -10.80 -25.06
CA GLY A 420 -2.95 -11.64 -24.40
C GLY A 420 -1.53 -11.05 -24.48
N ARG A 421 -0.54 -11.86 -24.12
CA ARG A 421 0.89 -11.51 -24.26
C ARG A 421 1.27 -11.46 -25.75
N ASN A 422 2.31 -10.69 -26.09
CA ASN A 422 2.79 -10.52 -27.47
C ASN A 422 1.68 -10.10 -28.46
N LYS A 423 0.69 -9.33 -27.98
CA LYS A 423 -0.45 -8.84 -28.75
C LYS A 423 -1.34 -9.95 -29.34
N SER A 424 -1.28 -11.20 -28.85
CA SER A 424 -2.19 -12.28 -29.26
C SER A 424 -3.63 -11.95 -28.86
N LYS A 425 -4.62 -12.27 -29.70
CA LYS A 425 -6.04 -12.15 -29.33
C LYS A 425 -6.50 -13.42 -28.62
N ILE A 426 -7.21 -13.24 -27.51
CA ILE A 426 -7.86 -14.33 -26.76
C ILE A 426 -9.36 -14.05 -26.78
N PHE A 427 -10.17 -15.08 -27.03
CA PHE A 427 -11.62 -14.97 -27.06
C PHE A 427 -12.20 -15.62 -25.80
N LEU A 428 -13.03 -14.90 -25.07
CA LEU A 428 -13.60 -15.32 -23.78
C LEU A 428 -15.13 -15.23 -23.81
N PRO A 429 -15.87 -16.23 -23.27
CA PRO A 429 -17.30 -16.14 -23.05
C PRO A 429 -17.66 -14.96 -22.13
N ALA A 430 -18.65 -14.14 -22.49
CA ALA A 430 -19.07 -13.00 -21.68
C ALA A 430 -19.56 -13.36 -20.27
N GLU A 431 -20.10 -14.57 -20.07
CA GLU A 431 -20.52 -15.06 -18.74
C GLU A 431 -19.36 -15.39 -17.79
N LEU A 432 -18.13 -15.49 -18.30
CA LEU A 432 -16.94 -15.81 -17.49
C LEU A 432 -16.07 -14.58 -17.23
N VAL A 433 -16.56 -13.40 -17.58
CA VAL A 433 -15.80 -12.15 -17.57
C VAL A 433 -16.56 -11.12 -16.73
N THR A 434 -15.85 -10.36 -15.92
CA THR A 434 -16.44 -9.26 -15.14
C THR A 434 -15.54 -8.03 -15.15
N GLY A 435 -16.10 -6.85 -14.89
CA GLY A 435 -15.36 -5.59 -14.83
C GLY A 435 -14.36 -5.55 -13.67
N ASN A 436 -13.17 -5.04 -13.92
CA ASN A 436 -12.18 -4.78 -12.86
C ASN A 436 -12.54 -3.55 -12.03
N GLU A 437 -13.10 -2.52 -12.68
CA GLU A 437 -13.51 -1.30 -11.99
C GLU A 437 -14.79 -1.52 -11.18
N LEU A 438 -14.73 -1.14 -9.91
CA LEU A 438 -15.85 -1.20 -8.98
C LEU A 438 -16.78 0.00 -9.19
N ASP A 439 -18.07 -0.21 -8.91
CA ASP A 439 -19.06 0.85 -8.95
C ASP A 439 -18.75 1.93 -7.89
N PRO A 440 -18.99 3.23 -8.17
CA PRO A 440 -18.61 4.32 -7.28
C PRO A 440 -19.12 4.18 -5.84
N GLU A 441 -20.35 3.69 -5.66
CA GLU A 441 -20.94 3.47 -4.34
C GLU A 441 -20.20 2.39 -3.55
N VAL A 442 -19.75 1.32 -4.22
CA VAL A 442 -18.95 0.27 -3.60
C VAL A 442 -17.57 0.80 -3.23
N LYS A 443 -16.95 1.61 -4.11
CA LYS A 443 -15.65 2.26 -3.87
C LYS A 443 -15.68 3.10 -2.59
N GLU A 444 -16.76 3.84 -2.35
CA GLU A 444 -16.94 4.65 -1.14
C GLU A 444 -16.99 3.79 0.13
N LYS A 445 -17.63 2.61 0.06
CA LYS A 445 -17.78 1.69 1.20
C LYS A 445 -16.56 0.78 1.43
N LEU A 446 -15.59 0.75 0.52
CA LEU A 446 -14.39 -0.12 0.60
C LEU A 446 -13.68 -0.09 1.95
N PRO A 447 -13.42 1.06 2.60
CA PRO A 447 -12.72 1.08 3.87
C PRO A 447 -13.43 0.28 4.97
N MET A 448 -14.77 0.20 4.91
CA MET A 448 -15.58 -0.53 5.88
C MET A 448 -15.69 -2.02 5.56
N ILE A 449 -15.90 -2.37 4.29
CA ILE A 449 -16.16 -3.77 3.87
C ILE A 449 -14.88 -4.58 3.59
N ALA A 450 -13.76 -3.89 3.33
CA ALA A 450 -12.47 -4.50 3.00
C ALA A 450 -11.34 -4.05 3.95
N GLY A 451 -11.70 -3.41 5.06
CA GLY A 451 -10.80 -3.10 6.17
C GLY A 451 -10.54 -4.33 7.02
N PHE A 452 -9.34 -4.41 7.61
CA PHE A 452 -9.03 -5.44 8.60
C PHE A 452 -8.45 -4.77 9.84
N ASN A 453 -9.06 -5.05 10.98
CA ASN A 453 -8.57 -4.59 12.26
C ASN A 453 -7.29 -5.35 12.67
N PRO A 454 -6.55 -4.86 13.68
CA PRO A 454 -5.33 -5.50 14.18
C PRO A 454 -5.49 -7.00 14.51
N GLN A 455 -6.59 -7.40 15.14
CA GLN A 455 -6.86 -8.78 15.57
C GLN A 455 -7.04 -9.72 14.38
N GLU A 456 -7.79 -9.30 13.37
CA GLU A 456 -7.99 -10.09 12.14
C GLU A 456 -6.67 -10.32 11.39
N ARG A 457 -5.77 -9.33 11.40
CA ARG A 457 -4.43 -9.49 10.81
C ARG A 457 -3.57 -10.45 11.61
N ASN A 458 -3.61 -10.40 12.94
CA ASN A 458 -2.85 -11.32 13.76
C ASN A 458 -3.30 -12.77 13.52
N LYS A 459 -4.61 -13.02 13.50
CA LYS A 459 -5.17 -14.34 13.15
C LYS A 459 -4.74 -14.82 11.76
N ALA A 460 -4.60 -13.91 10.79
CA ALA A 460 -4.13 -14.25 9.45
C ALA A 460 -2.67 -14.75 9.43
N ILE A 461 -1.83 -14.30 10.38
CA ILE A 461 -0.47 -14.81 10.55
C ILE A 461 -0.53 -16.27 11.02
N ASP A 462 -1.38 -16.56 12.00
CA ASP A 462 -1.56 -17.91 12.54
C ASP A 462 -2.04 -18.90 11.47
N VAL A 463 -3.05 -18.49 10.67
CA VAL A 463 -3.57 -19.30 9.55
C VAL A 463 -2.46 -19.69 8.57
N VAL A 464 -1.60 -18.76 8.18
CA VAL A 464 -0.49 -19.07 7.26
C VAL A 464 0.57 -19.93 7.95
N ARG A 465 0.86 -19.67 9.24
CA ARG A 465 1.84 -20.44 10.02
C ARG A 465 1.42 -21.90 10.15
N GLU A 466 0.16 -22.18 10.43
CA GLU A 466 -0.40 -23.54 10.51
C GLU A 466 -0.22 -24.33 9.20
N TYR A 467 -0.13 -23.67 8.05
CA TYR A 467 0.12 -24.33 6.76
C TYR A 467 1.60 -24.59 6.46
N LEU A 468 2.51 -23.94 7.19
CA LEU A 468 3.94 -23.99 6.94
C LEU A 468 4.70 -24.81 7.99
N ILE A 469 4.01 -25.36 9.01
CA ILE A 469 4.61 -26.26 10.00
C ILE A 469 4.75 -27.71 9.49
N PRO A 470 5.72 -28.48 10.02
CA PRO A 470 5.90 -29.88 9.67
C PRO A 470 4.66 -30.75 9.88
N GLY A 471 4.27 -31.47 8.81
CA GLY A 471 3.16 -32.44 8.81
C GLY A 471 1.78 -31.84 8.50
N ALA A 472 1.65 -30.52 8.36
CA ALA A 472 0.39 -29.89 7.94
C ALA A 472 0.18 -29.94 6.41
N GLN A 473 1.23 -30.13 5.62
CA GLN A 473 1.14 -30.16 4.16
C GLN A 473 0.67 -31.52 3.63
N THR A 474 -0.02 -31.52 2.49
CA THR A 474 -0.68 -32.71 1.90
C THR A 474 0.31 -33.78 1.43
N THR A 475 1.58 -33.42 1.32
CA THR A 475 2.74 -34.31 1.30
C THR A 475 2.86 -35.07 2.63
N ARG A 476 1.88 -35.96 2.89
CA ARG A 476 1.84 -36.87 4.04
C ARG A 476 3.13 -37.70 4.05
N GLY A 477 4.00 -37.41 5.02
CA GLY A 477 5.21 -38.20 5.30
C GLY A 477 6.53 -37.43 5.27
N ALA A 478 6.63 -36.22 4.71
CA ALA A 478 7.94 -35.57 4.48
C ALA A 478 8.28 -34.38 5.41
N GLY A 479 7.48 -34.09 6.43
CA GLY A 479 7.78 -32.97 7.36
C GLY A 479 7.58 -31.56 6.78
N GLY A 480 6.96 -31.43 5.59
CA GLY A 480 6.69 -30.16 4.92
C GLY A 480 7.84 -29.61 4.05
N LEU A 481 7.52 -28.84 3.01
CA LEU A 481 8.47 -28.38 1.99
C LEU A 481 9.57 -27.46 2.55
N LEU A 482 9.22 -26.42 3.30
CA LEU A 482 10.24 -25.51 3.86
C LEU A 482 11.19 -26.24 4.82
N PRO A 483 10.68 -27.06 5.77
CA PRO A 483 11.54 -27.91 6.60
C PRO A 483 12.43 -28.86 5.81
N ALA A 484 11.94 -29.50 4.74
CA ALA A 484 12.74 -30.36 3.86
C ALA A 484 13.90 -29.61 3.19
N LEU A 485 13.76 -28.29 3.01
CA LEU A 485 14.81 -27.41 2.50
C LEU A 485 15.70 -26.82 3.60
N GLY A 486 15.56 -27.22 4.86
CA GLY A 486 16.35 -26.70 5.98
C GLY A 486 15.91 -25.30 6.45
N ILE A 487 14.65 -24.93 6.20
CA ILE A 487 14.03 -23.67 6.63
C ILE A 487 12.88 -23.99 7.59
N ALA A 488 13.03 -23.64 8.86
CA ALA A 488 12.01 -23.88 9.90
C ALA A 488 11.43 -22.56 10.41
N LEU A 489 10.09 -22.45 10.52
CA LEU A 489 9.43 -21.28 11.11
C LEU A 489 9.42 -21.33 12.64
N GLN A 490 9.65 -20.18 13.26
CA GLN A 490 9.53 -20.00 14.72
C GLN A 490 8.38 -19.04 15.08
N SER A 491 8.36 -18.51 16.30
CA SER A 491 7.29 -17.64 16.83
C SER A 491 7.32 -16.23 16.20
N PRO A 492 6.38 -15.31 16.54
CA PRO A 492 6.38 -13.92 16.06
C PRO A 492 7.45 -13.02 16.70
N ILE A 493 7.96 -12.03 15.95
CA ILE A 493 9.03 -11.12 16.42
C ILE A 493 8.51 -9.97 17.25
N ASN A 494 9.11 -9.82 18.43
CA ASN A 494 8.94 -8.65 19.27
C ASN A 494 10.09 -7.67 19.01
N ALA A 495 9.76 -6.38 19.00
CA ALA A 495 10.75 -5.32 19.00
C ALA A 495 10.36 -4.28 20.03
N THR A 496 11.36 -3.77 20.75
CA THR A 496 11.17 -2.60 21.60
C THR A 496 10.85 -1.40 20.72
N CYS A 497 9.83 -0.65 21.11
CA CYS A 497 9.38 0.53 20.41
C CYS A 497 9.25 1.71 21.39
N LYS A 498 9.27 2.93 20.84
CA LYS A 498 9.07 4.17 21.60
C LYS A 498 7.88 4.90 21.01
N VAL A 499 6.92 5.31 21.83
CA VAL A 499 5.91 6.26 21.39
C VAL A 499 6.52 7.65 21.43
N MET A 500 6.72 8.26 20.27
CA MET A 500 7.28 9.60 20.19
C MET A 500 6.29 10.62 20.77
N PRO A 501 6.79 11.63 21.51
CA PRO A 501 5.94 12.70 21.99
C PRO A 501 5.33 13.47 20.81
N VAL A 502 4.11 13.98 21.00
CA VAL A 502 3.52 14.89 20.02
C VAL A 502 4.29 16.21 20.07
N PRO A 503 4.73 16.77 18.93
CA PRO A 503 5.43 18.06 18.92
C PRO A 503 4.55 19.17 19.47
N SER A 504 5.17 20.28 19.91
CA SER A 504 4.41 21.49 20.24
C SER A 504 3.77 22.02 18.95
N ILE A 505 2.46 22.24 18.96
CA ILE A 505 1.71 22.78 17.81
C ILE A 505 1.19 24.15 18.22
N ILE A 506 1.44 25.16 17.40
CA ILE A 506 0.99 26.52 17.63
C ILE A 506 0.10 26.93 16.46
N ALA A 507 -1.14 27.30 16.75
CA ALA A 507 -2.15 27.72 15.79
C ALA A 507 -2.40 29.22 15.92
N ALA A 508 -1.82 30.02 15.01
CA ALA A 508 -1.85 31.49 15.03
C ALA A 508 -1.67 32.08 16.44
N GLY A 509 -0.59 31.70 17.13
CA GLY A 509 -0.25 32.18 18.48
C GLY A 509 -0.89 31.43 19.64
N VAL A 510 -1.83 30.50 19.38
CA VAL A 510 -2.44 29.66 20.42
C VAL A 510 -1.76 28.30 20.46
N SER A 511 -1.18 27.93 21.61
CA SER A 511 -0.65 26.59 21.81
C SER A 511 -1.79 25.57 21.86
N VAL A 512 -1.68 24.51 21.08
CA VAL A 512 -2.64 23.41 21.06
C VAL A 512 -2.42 22.54 22.30
N PRO A 513 -3.45 22.33 23.15
CA PRO A 513 -3.34 21.43 24.29
C PRO A 513 -3.02 19.98 23.86
N LYS A 514 -2.23 19.26 24.67
CA LYS A 514 -1.80 17.89 24.35
C LYS A 514 -2.98 16.95 24.11
N GLU A 515 -4.10 17.13 24.83
CA GLU A 515 -5.30 16.30 24.68
C GLU A 515 -6.04 16.52 23.34
N LYS A 516 -5.71 17.61 22.63
CA LYS A 516 -6.25 17.95 21.31
C LYS A 516 -5.24 17.74 20.19
N ALA A 517 -4.04 17.25 20.48
CA ALA A 517 -2.98 17.13 19.50
C ALA A 517 -3.23 16.02 18.46
N ASP A 518 -4.18 15.12 18.72
CA ASP A 518 -4.66 14.14 17.73
C ASP A 518 -5.66 14.72 16.71
N ASN A 519 -6.33 15.83 17.06
CA ASN A 519 -7.24 16.57 16.18
C ASN A 519 -7.40 17.99 16.70
N TRP A 520 -6.59 18.91 16.18
CA TRP A 520 -6.60 20.30 16.63
C TRP A 520 -7.50 21.21 15.81
N ALA A 521 -8.27 20.69 14.84
CA ALA A 521 -9.24 21.48 14.09
C ALA A 521 -10.20 22.30 14.97
N PRO A 522 -10.71 21.80 16.12
CA PRO A 522 -11.55 22.58 17.01
C PRO A 522 -10.83 23.75 17.69
N VAL A 523 -9.50 23.72 17.78
CA VAL A 523 -8.67 24.81 18.33
C VAL A 523 -8.42 25.87 17.26
N LEU A 524 -8.28 25.46 16.00
CA LEU A 524 -8.01 26.37 14.88
C LEU A 524 -9.10 27.42 14.69
N SER A 525 -10.36 27.12 14.98
CA SER A 525 -11.46 28.09 14.84
C SER A 525 -11.31 29.32 15.75
N LYS A 526 -10.51 29.23 16.82
CA LYS A 526 -10.20 30.32 17.75
C LYS A 526 -8.90 31.06 17.40
N ALA A 527 -8.12 30.52 16.47
CA ALA A 527 -6.80 31.03 16.11
C ALA A 527 -6.94 32.36 15.34
N LYS A 528 -6.34 33.42 15.88
CA LYS A 528 -6.39 34.78 15.30
C LYS A 528 -4.97 35.33 15.11
N PHE A 529 -4.69 35.86 13.93
CA PHE A 529 -3.38 36.46 13.62
C PHE A 529 -3.26 37.92 14.09
N ASN A 530 -4.35 38.54 14.55
CA ASN A 530 -4.39 39.90 15.07
C ASN A 530 -3.82 40.97 14.12
N VAL A 531 -3.91 40.77 12.79
CA VAL A 531 -3.51 41.77 11.80
C VAL A 531 -4.50 42.94 11.83
N ASN A 532 -4.02 44.18 11.73
CA ASN A 532 -4.91 45.33 11.63
C ASN A 532 -5.69 45.27 10.29
N THR A 533 -7.01 45.43 10.33
CA THR A 533 -7.86 45.38 9.13
C THR A 533 -7.45 46.39 8.06
N SER A 534 -6.89 47.55 8.44
CA SER A 534 -6.38 48.55 7.49
C SER A 534 -5.11 48.11 6.75
N GLN A 535 -4.39 47.11 7.27
CA GLN A 535 -3.18 46.53 6.67
C GLN A 535 -3.48 45.21 5.93
N ALA A 536 -4.71 44.71 6.04
CA ALA A 536 -5.13 43.48 5.38
C ALA A 536 -5.44 43.74 3.90
N THR A 537 -5.06 42.79 3.04
CA THR A 537 -5.38 42.81 1.61
C THR A 537 -6.72 42.13 1.37
N THR A 538 -7.67 42.84 0.78
CA THR A 538 -8.94 42.26 0.32
C THR A 538 -8.72 41.61 -1.05
N LEU A 539 -9.03 40.32 -1.16
CA LEU A 539 -8.92 39.57 -2.41
C LEU A 539 -10.09 39.89 -3.34
N ASN A 540 -9.80 40.03 -4.63
CA ASN A 540 -10.82 40.16 -5.67
C ASN A 540 -11.38 38.78 -5.98
N VAL A 541 -12.45 38.38 -5.26
CA VAL A 541 -13.04 37.04 -5.44
C VAL A 541 -13.88 36.99 -6.70
N VAL A 542 -13.46 36.16 -7.67
CA VAL A 542 -14.29 35.79 -8.83
C VAL A 542 -14.96 34.46 -8.51
N LEU A 543 -16.29 34.47 -8.47
CA LEU A 543 -17.10 33.32 -8.12
C LEU A 543 -17.60 32.61 -9.38
N VAL A 544 -17.07 31.44 -9.69
CA VAL A 544 -17.59 30.56 -10.75
C VAL A 544 -18.74 29.76 -10.17
N CYS A 545 -19.95 29.91 -10.71
CA CYS A 545 -21.15 29.38 -10.09
C CYS A 545 -22.10 28.74 -11.11
N SER A 546 -22.68 27.60 -10.75
CA SER A 546 -23.66 26.94 -11.60
C SER A 546 -24.95 27.76 -11.72
N ALA A 547 -25.52 27.81 -12.93
CA ALA A 547 -26.78 28.49 -13.22
C ALA A 547 -27.90 28.10 -12.26
N PHE A 548 -27.98 26.81 -11.93
CA PHE A 548 -28.93 26.24 -10.98
C PHE A 548 -28.87 26.90 -9.58
N LEU A 549 -27.68 27.17 -9.04
CA LEU A 549 -27.54 27.83 -7.74
C LEU A 549 -27.90 29.31 -7.79
N ILE A 550 -27.72 29.94 -8.94
CA ILE A 550 -28.08 31.35 -9.16
C ILE A 550 -29.61 31.48 -9.24
N GLU A 551 -30.26 30.62 -10.03
CA GLU A 551 -31.69 30.69 -10.36
C GLU A 551 -32.60 30.35 -9.17
N ARG A 552 -32.15 29.53 -8.21
CA ARG A 552 -32.88 29.19 -6.97
C ARG A 552 -32.80 30.27 -5.86
N GLY A 553 -32.77 31.54 -6.23
CA GLY A 553 -32.84 32.64 -5.25
C GLY A 553 -31.54 32.97 -4.52
N GLY A 554 -30.38 32.60 -5.08
CA GLY A 554 -29.08 33.09 -4.59
C GLY A 554 -28.50 32.37 -3.38
N GLY A 555 -28.81 31.09 -3.14
CA GLY A 555 -28.21 30.28 -2.06
C GLY A 555 -26.67 30.16 -2.09
N TYR A 556 -26.06 30.48 -3.24
CA TYR A 556 -24.61 30.67 -3.33
C TYR A 556 -24.11 31.85 -2.47
N LYS A 557 -24.90 32.91 -2.30
CA LYS A 557 -24.53 34.12 -1.53
C LYS A 557 -24.36 33.78 -0.07
N ASP A 558 -25.32 33.07 0.52
CA ASP A 558 -25.21 32.60 1.91
C ASP A 558 -23.98 31.70 2.12
N THR A 559 -23.69 30.81 1.15
CA THR A 559 -22.49 29.98 1.23
C THR A 559 -21.20 30.82 1.14
N TYR A 560 -21.17 31.81 0.25
CA TYR A 560 -20.06 32.75 0.13
C TYR A 560 -19.88 33.57 1.43
N ASP A 561 -20.96 34.12 1.99
CA ASP A 561 -20.94 34.91 3.21
C ASP A 561 -20.40 34.10 4.38
N ARG A 562 -20.81 32.84 4.52
CA ARG A 562 -20.27 31.94 5.55
C ARG A 562 -18.78 31.64 5.35
N ILE A 563 -18.33 31.42 4.11
CA ILE A 563 -16.89 31.24 3.84
C ILE A 563 -16.12 32.53 4.14
N ARG A 564 -16.63 33.69 3.70
CA ARG A 564 -16.06 35.02 3.98
C ARG A 564 -15.91 35.24 5.47
N ASP A 565 -16.95 35.00 6.25
CA ASP A 565 -16.95 35.25 7.69
C ASP A 565 -15.96 34.33 8.42
N LEU A 566 -15.85 33.07 7.98
CA LEU A 566 -14.86 32.13 8.51
C LEU A 566 -13.43 32.55 8.16
N VAL A 567 -13.15 32.96 6.91
CA VAL A 567 -11.82 33.46 6.49
C VAL A 567 -11.46 34.74 7.24
N ASN A 568 -12.35 35.71 7.26
CA ASN A 568 -12.14 37.01 7.89
C ASN A 568 -12.06 36.91 9.42
N GLY A 569 -12.72 35.90 10.02
CA GLY A 569 -12.69 35.63 11.46
C GLY A 569 -11.30 35.29 12.01
N HIS A 570 -10.39 34.79 11.17
CA HIS A 570 -8.99 34.53 11.54
C HIS A 570 -8.14 35.81 11.68
N ASN A 571 -8.65 36.96 11.23
CA ASN A 571 -7.95 38.25 11.24
C ASN A 571 -6.52 38.19 10.65
N ALA A 572 -6.39 37.51 9.51
CA ALA A 572 -5.14 37.29 8.78
C ALA A 572 -4.83 38.42 7.78
N LYS A 573 -3.66 38.32 7.13
CA LYS A 573 -3.20 39.26 6.09
C LYS A 573 -4.17 39.37 4.91
N PHE A 574 -4.83 38.29 4.54
CA PHE A 574 -5.78 38.25 3.43
C PHE A 574 -7.21 38.08 3.92
N ARG A 575 -8.14 38.77 3.26
CA ARG A 575 -9.57 38.81 3.60
C ARG A 575 -10.42 38.73 2.34
N LEU A 576 -11.66 38.27 2.49
CA LEU A 576 -12.66 38.27 1.41
C LEU A 576 -13.58 39.50 1.55
N GLY A 577 -13.93 40.11 0.41
CA GLY A 577 -14.82 41.27 0.37
C GLY A 577 -16.27 40.94 0.73
N ASN A 578 -17.07 41.97 1.06
CA ASN A 578 -18.47 41.82 1.46
C ASN A 578 -19.33 41.11 0.41
N LYS A 579 -19.01 41.30 -0.87
CA LYS A 579 -19.59 40.57 -2.02
C LYS A 579 -18.46 40.08 -2.92
N PRO A 580 -18.67 39.02 -3.73
CA PRO A 580 -17.75 38.66 -4.80
C PRO A 580 -17.49 39.88 -5.71
N HIS A 581 -16.27 40.00 -6.22
CA HIS A 581 -15.92 41.01 -7.22
C HIS A 581 -16.75 40.79 -8.49
N GLU A 582 -16.87 39.52 -8.91
CA GLU A 582 -17.65 39.11 -10.06
C GLU A 582 -18.22 37.70 -9.85
N VAL A 583 -19.34 37.38 -10.51
CA VAL A 583 -19.94 36.05 -10.55
C VAL A 583 -20.03 35.56 -12.00
N VAL A 584 -19.32 34.49 -12.31
CA VAL A 584 -19.30 33.85 -13.63
C VAL A 584 -20.32 32.71 -13.65
N LYS A 585 -21.33 32.81 -14.53
CA LYS A 585 -22.39 31.79 -14.68
C LYS A 585 -21.91 30.62 -15.53
N VAL A 586 -22.11 29.40 -15.03
CA VAL A 586 -21.90 28.14 -15.76
C VAL A 586 -23.25 27.46 -16.01
N ASP A 587 -23.68 27.45 -17.29
CA ASP A 587 -24.95 26.82 -17.68
C ASP A 587 -24.88 25.29 -17.56
N ALA A 588 -25.97 24.65 -17.10
CA ALA A 588 -25.99 23.20 -16.83
C ALA A 588 -25.68 22.31 -18.06
N ASN A 589 -25.96 22.83 -19.26
CA ASN A 589 -25.75 22.14 -20.54
C ASN A 589 -24.43 22.51 -21.23
N LYS A 590 -23.67 23.47 -20.70
CA LYS A 590 -22.38 23.89 -21.28
C LYS A 590 -21.21 23.27 -20.54
N SER A 591 -20.06 23.25 -21.20
CA SER A 591 -18.81 22.83 -20.59
C SER A 591 -18.41 23.81 -19.48
N HIS A 592 -18.01 23.27 -18.31
CA HIS A 592 -17.53 24.06 -17.19
C HIS A 592 -16.25 24.78 -17.58
N HIS A 593 -15.29 24.07 -18.18
CA HIS A 593 -14.04 24.67 -18.63
C HIS A 593 -14.24 25.77 -19.69
N GLY A 594 -15.26 25.67 -20.55
CA GLY A 594 -15.54 26.66 -21.59
C GLY A 594 -15.99 28.01 -21.02
N ALA A 595 -16.78 28.01 -19.94
CA ALA A 595 -17.18 29.24 -19.25
C ALA A 595 -15.96 29.92 -18.58
N VAL A 596 -15.11 29.14 -17.93
CA VAL A 596 -13.86 29.61 -17.32
C VAL A 596 -12.92 30.18 -18.40
N GLN A 597 -12.68 29.44 -19.48
CA GLN A 597 -11.80 29.87 -20.56
C GLN A 597 -12.24 31.19 -21.18
N LYS A 598 -13.55 31.35 -21.45
CA LYS A 598 -14.11 32.59 -22.01
C LYS A 598 -13.90 33.80 -21.10
N HIS A 599 -14.02 33.62 -19.79
CA HIS A 599 -13.91 34.72 -18.84
C HIS A 599 -12.43 35.11 -18.61
N PHE A 600 -11.57 34.13 -18.36
CA PHE A 600 -10.16 34.36 -18.01
C PHE A 600 -9.24 34.56 -19.23
N SER A 601 -9.78 34.64 -20.46
CA SER A 601 -9.03 35.11 -21.63
C SER A 601 -8.87 36.63 -21.67
N GLY A 602 -9.66 37.38 -20.90
CA GLY A 602 -9.60 38.84 -20.82
C GLY A 602 -8.70 39.35 -19.69
N LYS A 603 -8.57 40.68 -19.58
CA LYS A 603 -7.92 41.31 -18.42
C LYS A 603 -8.82 41.14 -17.18
N VAL A 604 -8.27 40.52 -16.14
CA VAL A 604 -8.87 40.49 -14.80
C VAL A 604 -8.02 41.32 -13.82
N PRO A 605 -8.59 41.73 -12.66
CA PRO A 605 -7.87 42.56 -11.69
C PRO A 605 -6.60 41.90 -11.12
N ALA A 606 -5.75 42.70 -10.49
CA ALA A 606 -4.69 42.17 -9.64
C ALA A 606 -5.29 41.47 -8.39
N ASN A 607 -4.54 40.54 -7.78
CA ASN A 607 -4.90 39.86 -6.52
C ASN A 607 -6.23 39.08 -6.57
N VAL A 608 -6.50 38.42 -7.70
CA VAL A 608 -7.71 37.61 -7.92
C VAL A 608 -7.61 36.27 -7.19
N PHE A 609 -8.71 35.88 -6.54
CA PHE A 609 -8.90 34.55 -5.96
C PHE A 609 -10.16 33.93 -6.55
N ILE A 610 -10.07 32.68 -7.01
CA ILE A 610 -11.20 31.99 -7.63
C ILE A 610 -11.89 31.11 -6.61
N LEU A 611 -13.19 31.29 -6.46
CA LEU A 611 -14.04 30.37 -5.72
C LEU A 611 -15.00 29.70 -6.70
N ASP A 612 -15.06 28.37 -6.67
CA ASP A 612 -15.80 27.58 -7.64
C ASP A 612 -16.88 26.75 -6.94
N PHE A 613 -18.14 27.08 -7.24
CA PHE A 613 -19.37 26.44 -6.74
C PHE A 613 -20.10 25.66 -7.83
N THR A 614 -19.36 25.12 -8.80
CA THR A 614 -19.97 24.28 -9.83
C THR A 614 -20.42 22.94 -9.27
N LYS A 615 -21.45 22.37 -9.89
CA LYS A 615 -22.00 21.06 -9.54
C LYS A 615 -21.63 20.07 -10.65
N PRO A 616 -20.74 19.10 -10.39
CA PRO A 616 -20.42 18.08 -11.39
C PRO A 616 -21.62 17.17 -11.68
N ARG A 617 -21.66 16.60 -12.90
CA ARG A 617 -22.66 15.61 -13.32
C ARG A 617 -22.48 14.23 -12.66
N GLY A 618 -21.31 13.98 -12.05
CA GLY A 618 -20.97 12.74 -11.33
C GLY A 618 -20.39 13.00 -9.95
N SER A 619 -19.81 11.97 -9.30
CA SER A 619 -19.16 12.12 -7.98
C SER A 619 -17.94 13.06 -8.03
N MET A 620 -17.26 13.15 -9.17
CA MET A 620 -16.19 14.09 -9.47
C MET A 620 -16.49 14.89 -10.73
N ASP A 621 -15.91 16.09 -10.84
CA ASP A 621 -16.00 16.92 -12.04
C ASP A 621 -14.96 16.49 -13.07
N PRO A 622 -15.37 16.00 -14.27
CA PRO A 622 -14.42 15.67 -15.33
C PRO A 622 -13.66 16.89 -15.85
N ASP A 623 -14.20 18.10 -15.71
CA ASP A 623 -13.58 19.33 -16.19
C ASP A 623 -12.56 19.91 -15.19
N TYR A 624 -12.54 19.44 -13.94
CA TYR A 624 -11.69 19.99 -12.88
C TYR A 624 -10.20 20.11 -13.27
N PRO A 625 -9.54 19.10 -13.87
CA PRO A 625 -8.13 19.22 -14.23
C PRO A 625 -7.89 20.26 -15.33
N VAL A 626 -8.83 20.42 -16.27
CA VAL A 626 -8.75 21.40 -17.36
C VAL A 626 -8.95 22.81 -16.81
N VAL A 627 -9.94 23.02 -15.94
CA VAL A 627 -10.16 24.31 -15.26
C VAL A 627 -8.94 24.69 -14.45
N LYS A 628 -8.36 23.76 -13.67
CA LYS A 628 -7.13 24.01 -12.90
C LYS A 628 -5.96 24.41 -13.79
N MET A 629 -5.79 23.78 -14.94
CA MET A 629 -4.77 24.15 -15.93
C MET A 629 -4.97 25.59 -16.44
N ILE A 630 -6.19 25.94 -16.89
CA ILE A 630 -6.50 27.29 -17.40
C ILE A 630 -6.22 28.38 -16.36
N LEU A 631 -6.61 28.13 -15.10
CA LEU A 631 -6.34 29.07 -14.01
C LEU A 631 -4.84 29.15 -13.69
N ALA A 632 -4.11 28.03 -13.77
CA ALA A 632 -2.67 27.98 -13.55
C ALA A 632 -1.86 28.77 -14.58
N GLN A 633 -2.24 28.72 -15.87
CA GLN A 633 -1.62 29.50 -16.96
C GLN A 633 -1.56 30.99 -16.65
N ASN A 634 -2.58 31.48 -15.95
CA ASN A 634 -2.72 32.88 -15.59
C ASN A 634 -2.24 33.18 -14.15
N GLY A 635 -1.78 32.17 -13.41
CA GLY A 635 -1.30 32.30 -12.03
C GLY A 635 -2.40 32.51 -10.99
N TYR A 636 -3.65 32.17 -11.28
CA TYR A 636 -4.75 32.34 -10.33
C TYR A 636 -4.77 31.23 -9.29
N ILE A 637 -5.03 31.62 -8.04
CA ILE A 637 -5.24 30.69 -6.93
C ILE A 637 -6.74 30.38 -6.84
N SER A 638 -7.08 29.11 -6.68
CA SER A 638 -8.47 28.65 -6.77
C SER A 638 -8.88 27.64 -5.71
N GLN A 639 -10.13 27.77 -5.24
CA GLN A 639 -10.79 26.87 -4.31
C GLN A 639 -12.10 26.34 -4.90
N PHE A 640 -12.25 25.01 -4.88
CA PHE A 640 -13.45 24.34 -5.38
C PHE A 640 -14.27 23.84 -4.18
N VAL A 641 -15.59 24.00 -4.25
CA VAL A 641 -16.55 23.51 -3.27
C VAL A 641 -17.57 22.65 -3.99
N ASN A 642 -17.55 21.34 -3.75
CA ASN A 642 -18.38 20.38 -4.46
C ASN A 642 -19.80 20.30 -3.86
N PHE A 643 -20.76 20.97 -4.50
CA PHE A 643 -22.18 20.95 -4.09
C PHE A 643 -22.91 19.64 -4.39
N ASN A 644 -22.28 18.68 -5.09
CA ASN A 644 -22.84 17.34 -5.28
C ASN A 644 -22.60 16.43 -4.06
N THR A 645 -21.48 16.64 -3.35
CA THR A 645 -21.15 15.86 -2.13
C THR A 645 -21.95 16.35 -0.93
N TYR A 646 -22.06 17.66 -0.74
CA TYR A 646 -22.83 18.25 0.35
C TYR A 646 -23.47 19.57 -0.09
N ARG A 647 -24.79 19.67 0.07
CA ARG A 647 -25.56 20.88 -0.25
C ARG A 647 -25.31 21.92 0.83
N HIS A 648 -24.47 22.92 0.54
CA HIS A 648 -24.18 23.97 1.52
C HIS A 648 -25.26 25.05 1.54
N ASP A 649 -25.88 25.35 0.41
CA ASP A 649 -26.97 26.31 0.27
C ASP A 649 -28.25 25.88 1.01
N GLU A 650 -28.50 24.57 1.08
CA GLU A 650 -29.60 23.97 1.84
C GLU A 650 -29.07 22.76 2.63
N PRO A 651 -28.37 22.99 3.76
CA PRO A 651 -27.68 21.93 4.47
C PRO A 651 -28.64 21.06 5.26
N ARG A 652 -28.55 19.75 5.05
CA ARG A 652 -29.29 18.75 5.86
C ARG A 652 -28.90 18.78 7.34
N ASP A 653 -27.65 19.18 7.62
CA ASP A 653 -27.11 19.39 8.97
C ASP A 653 -26.19 20.62 8.93
N MET A 654 -26.62 21.69 9.61
CA MET A 654 -25.89 22.96 9.62
C MET A 654 -24.53 22.85 10.31
N LYS A 655 -24.41 22.01 11.36
CA LYS A 655 -23.14 21.80 12.06
C LYS A 655 -22.12 21.13 11.16
N ARG A 656 -22.55 20.10 10.41
CA ARG A 656 -21.69 19.42 9.44
C ARG A 656 -21.28 20.33 8.29
N SER A 657 -22.20 21.15 7.77
CA SER A 657 -21.91 22.19 6.78
C SER A 657 -20.81 23.12 7.26
N ASN A 658 -20.93 23.64 8.49
CA ASN A 658 -19.95 24.54 9.08
C ASN A 658 -18.58 23.90 9.29
N ILE A 659 -18.50 22.62 9.71
CA ILE A 659 -17.23 21.89 9.85
C ILE A 659 -16.50 21.80 8.50
N ILE A 660 -17.23 21.51 7.42
CA ILE A 660 -16.67 21.43 6.06
C ILE A 660 -16.18 22.81 5.61
N LEU A 661 -17.02 23.85 5.73
CA LEU A 661 -16.67 25.21 5.31
C LEU A 661 -15.53 25.82 6.14
N GLN A 662 -15.37 25.43 7.40
CA GLN A 662 -14.18 25.76 8.19
C GLN A 662 -12.90 25.16 7.59
N GLY A 663 -12.97 23.94 7.06
CA GLY A 663 -11.88 23.34 6.29
C GLY A 663 -11.56 24.13 5.02
N VAL A 664 -12.59 24.52 4.27
CA VAL A 664 -12.45 25.36 3.08
C VAL A 664 -11.79 26.70 3.41
N ALA A 665 -12.25 27.40 4.45
CA ALA A 665 -11.68 28.68 4.87
C ALA A 665 -10.19 28.57 5.24
N ARG A 666 -9.80 27.51 5.95
CA ARG A 666 -8.39 27.24 6.25
C ARG A 666 -7.57 26.99 4.99
N GLN A 667 -8.11 26.19 4.07
CA GLN A 667 -7.45 25.90 2.80
C GLN A 667 -7.26 27.16 1.95
N ILE A 668 -8.24 28.08 1.92
CA ILE A 668 -8.13 29.38 1.25
C ILE A 668 -6.95 30.19 1.80
N LEU A 669 -6.85 30.31 3.13
CA LEU A 669 -5.77 31.06 3.78
C LEU A 669 -4.38 30.44 3.50
N GLU A 670 -4.24 29.12 3.62
CA GLU A 670 -2.99 28.40 3.31
C GLU A 670 -2.59 28.56 1.83
N LYS A 671 -3.57 28.51 0.93
CA LYS A 671 -3.36 28.72 -0.50
C LYS A 671 -2.80 30.09 -0.83
N VAL A 672 -3.21 31.15 -0.13
CA VAL A 672 -2.69 32.50 -0.34
C VAL A 672 -1.43 32.80 0.48
N GLY A 673 -0.83 31.78 1.11
CA GLY A 673 0.44 31.89 1.83
C GLY A 673 0.31 32.23 3.31
N VAL A 674 -0.87 32.12 3.92
CA VAL A 674 -1.06 32.28 5.37
C VAL A 674 -0.93 30.93 6.06
N ARG A 675 0.12 30.78 6.87
CA ARG A 675 0.34 29.59 7.70
C ARG A 675 -0.49 29.62 8.98
N ILE A 676 -1.49 28.77 9.07
CA ILE A 676 -2.46 28.72 10.18
C ILE A 676 -1.85 28.07 11.42
N TRP A 677 -0.98 27.09 11.23
CA TRP A 677 -0.22 26.51 12.34
C TRP A 677 1.20 26.15 11.92
N TRP A 678 2.02 25.93 12.92
CA TRP A 678 3.37 25.40 12.80
C TRP A 678 3.69 24.50 13.99
N VAL A 679 4.82 23.81 13.90
CA VAL A 679 5.25 22.83 14.89
C VAL A 679 6.67 23.11 15.34
N SER A 680 6.99 22.71 16.58
CA SER A 680 8.36 22.74 17.06
C SER A 680 9.25 21.83 16.21
N ILE A 681 10.43 22.32 15.85
CA ILE A 681 11.45 21.54 15.14
C ILE A 681 12.60 21.19 16.11
N PRO A 682 13.31 20.06 15.92
CA PRO A 682 14.47 19.72 16.74
C PRO A 682 15.50 20.85 16.76
N LYS A 683 15.98 21.22 17.95
CA LYS A 683 16.90 22.36 18.15
C LYS A 683 18.27 22.12 17.52
N GLU A 684 18.61 20.85 17.33
CA GLU A 684 19.87 20.39 16.76
C GLU A 684 19.95 20.66 15.25
N LEU A 685 18.81 20.93 14.58
CA LEU A 685 18.76 21.20 13.14
C LEU A 685 19.34 22.59 12.82
N PRO A 686 20.43 22.69 12.03
CA PRO A 686 21.00 23.99 11.68
C PRO A 686 20.08 24.81 10.75
N LEU A 687 19.66 26.00 11.20
CA LEU A 687 18.78 26.91 10.45
C LEU A 687 19.55 28.10 9.82
N PRO A 688 19.16 28.59 8.62
CA PRO A 688 18.03 28.13 7.81
C PRO A 688 18.23 26.72 7.22
N SER A 689 17.20 25.88 7.26
CA SER A 689 17.26 24.50 6.74
C SER A 689 16.41 24.36 5.48
N VAL A 690 16.95 23.71 4.47
CA VAL A 690 16.21 23.28 3.28
C VAL A 690 15.60 21.90 3.53
N LEU A 691 14.27 21.81 3.46
CA LEU A 691 13.52 20.58 3.56
C LEU A 691 12.91 20.26 2.19
N VAL A 692 13.27 19.13 1.60
CA VAL A 692 12.79 18.76 0.26
C VAL A 692 11.90 17.52 0.32
N GLY A 693 10.75 17.60 -0.32
CA GLY A 693 9.86 16.47 -0.59
C GLY A 693 9.84 16.16 -2.07
N VAL A 694 9.88 14.87 -2.41
CA VAL A 694 9.87 14.40 -3.80
C VAL A 694 8.92 13.22 -3.93
N ASP A 695 8.04 13.27 -4.93
CA ASP A 695 7.17 12.16 -5.32
C ASP A 695 6.98 12.15 -6.84
N VAL A 696 6.73 10.98 -7.42
CA VAL A 696 6.44 10.81 -8.84
C VAL A 696 5.04 10.21 -9.01
N TYR A 697 4.19 10.90 -9.75
CA TYR A 697 2.88 10.40 -10.13
C TYR A 697 2.96 9.63 -11.45
N HIS A 698 2.50 8.39 -11.44
CA HIS A 698 2.29 7.62 -12.66
C HIS A 698 0.81 7.58 -13.00
N ALA A 699 0.47 8.12 -14.16
CA ALA A 699 -0.88 8.04 -14.67
C ALA A 699 -1.24 6.58 -15.07
N PRO A 700 -2.50 6.14 -14.85
CA PRO A 700 -2.97 4.88 -15.37
C PRO A 700 -2.82 4.81 -16.89
N ARG A 701 -2.48 3.63 -17.42
CA ARG A 701 -2.42 3.43 -18.88
C ARG A 701 -3.82 3.60 -19.47
N VAL A 702 -3.91 4.36 -20.56
CA VAL A 702 -5.18 4.65 -21.26
C VAL A 702 -5.25 3.85 -22.54
N PHE A 703 -6.42 3.30 -22.83
CA PHE A 703 -6.65 2.60 -24.09
C PHE A 703 -6.77 3.59 -25.25
N ASN A 704 -5.95 3.41 -26.28
CA ASN A 704 -6.04 4.15 -27.53
C ASN A 704 -6.97 3.37 -28.48
N PRO A 705 -8.11 3.96 -28.90
CA PRO A 705 -9.09 3.27 -29.74
C PRO A 705 -8.60 3.02 -31.17
N ILE A 706 -7.64 3.80 -31.67
CA ILE A 706 -7.07 3.66 -33.02
C ILE A 706 -6.09 2.49 -33.06
N THR A 707 -5.12 2.49 -32.16
CA THR A 707 -4.12 1.41 -32.10
C THR A 707 -4.64 0.15 -31.41
N LYS A 708 -5.80 0.24 -30.74
CA LYS A 708 -6.39 -0.80 -29.88
C LYS A 708 -5.41 -1.27 -28.78
N GLU A 709 -4.61 -0.36 -28.23
CA GLU A 709 -3.56 -0.65 -27.25
C GLU A 709 -3.62 0.26 -26.03
N LYS A 710 -3.17 -0.25 -24.86
CA LYS A 710 -3.00 0.58 -23.66
C LYS A 710 -1.67 1.32 -23.70
N VAL A 711 -1.74 2.63 -23.92
CA VAL A 711 -0.58 3.52 -24.00
C VAL A 711 -0.32 4.11 -22.62
N GLY A 712 0.96 4.23 -22.24
CA GLY A 712 1.36 4.92 -21.03
C GLY A 712 1.18 6.42 -21.19
N LYS A 713 0.53 7.06 -20.22
CA LYS A 713 0.60 8.52 -20.06
C LYS A 713 1.93 8.89 -19.39
N ALA A 714 2.41 10.10 -19.66
CA ALA A 714 3.61 10.62 -19.02
C ALA A 714 3.49 10.56 -17.49
N SER A 715 4.62 10.32 -16.83
CA SER A 715 4.70 10.46 -15.37
C SER A 715 5.01 11.92 -15.04
N VAL A 716 4.70 12.36 -13.82
CA VAL A 716 5.03 13.72 -13.38
C VAL A 716 5.75 13.65 -12.04
N ALA A 717 7.01 14.11 -12.02
CA ALA A 717 7.76 14.32 -10.80
C ALA A 717 7.40 15.68 -10.20
N ALA A 718 7.14 15.74 -8.90
CA ALA A 718 6.96 17.00 -8.18
C ALA A 718 8.02 17.12 -7.08
N ILE A 719 8.64 18.29 -7.01
CA ILE A 719 9.65 18.63 -6.01
C ILE A 719 9.16 19.84 -5.25
N VAL A 720 9.04 19.71 -3.93
CA VAL A 720 8.66 20.78 -3.01
C VAL A 720 9.84 21.09 -2.12
N VAL A 721 10.29 22.34 -2.15
CA VAL A 721 11.36 22.88 -1.31
C VAL A 721 10.73 23.80 -0.28
N GLN A 722 10.93 23.50 1.01
CA GLN A 722 10.58 24.38 2.10
C GLN A 722 11.86 24.88 2.77
N ILE A 723 12.00 26.19 2.95
CA ILE A 723 13.13 26.78 3.68
C ILE A 723 12.62 27.24 5.05
N VAL A 724 13.05 26.53 6.09
CA VAL A 724 12.70 26.83 7.47
C VAL A 724 13.73 27.79 8.03
N ARG A 725 13.36 29.05 8.24
CA ARG A 725 14.24 30.07 8.84
C ARG A 725 14.14 30.04 10.36
N LYS A 726 12.93 29.83 10.84
CA LYS A 726 12.51 29.58 12.23
C LYS A 726 11.14 28.90 12.20
N GLU A 727 10.65 28.42 13.34
CA GLU A 727 9.43 27.59 13.43
C GLU A 727 8.20 28.17 12.73
N ASN A 728 7.96 29.49 12.86
CA ASN A 728 6.79 30.17 12.29
C ASN A 728 7.05 30.83 10.93
N ASP A 729 8.19 30.55 10.30
CA ASP A 729 8.63 31.24 9.09
C ASP A 729 9.26 30.24 8.11
N ILE A 730 8.38 29.75 7.23
CA ILE A 730 8.69 28.71 6.25
C ILE A 730 8.34 29.23 4.86
N LEU A 731 9.38 29.44 4.06
CA LEU A 731 9.24 29.77 2.64
C LEU A 731 9.01 28.49 1.85
N THR A 732 8.25 28.55 0.76
CA THR A 732 7.90 27.38 -0.05
C THR A 732 8.10 27.65 -1.54
N TYR A 733 8.77 26.73 -2.22
CA TYR A 733 8.97 26.73 -3.65
C TYR A 733 8.61 25.35 -4.21
N THR A 734 7.98 25.31 -5.37
CA THR A 734 7.53 24.04 -5.98
C THR A 734 7.83 24.01 -7.46
N LYS A 735 8.20 22.85 -7.97
CA LYS A 735 8.39 22.63 -9.40
C LYS A 735 7.95 21.23 -9.82
N THR A 736 7.44 21.11 -11.03
CA THR A 736 7.01 19.84 -11.63
C THR A 736 7.81 19.55 -12.90
N PHE A 737 7.98 18.28 -13.20
CA PHE A 737 8.72 17.82 -14.38
C PHE A 737 7.97 16.65 -15.02
N VAL A 738 7.76 16.72 -16.32
CA VAL A 738 7.23 15.61 -17.11
C VAL A 738 8.32 14.57 -17.27
N GLN A 739 7.96 13.30 -17.14
CA GLN A 739 8.85 12.15 -17.24
C GLN A 739 8.23 11.11 -18.17
N GLU A 740 9.04 10.20 -18.69
CA GLU A 740 8.53 9.11 -19.52
C GLU A 740 7.52 8.23 -18.75
N PRO A 741 6.60 7.55 -19.46
CA PRO A 741 5.62 6.69 -18.81
C PRO A 741 6.26 5.61 -17.93
N GLY A 742 5.99 5.65 -16.63
CA GLY A 742 6.56 4.73 -15.63
C GLY A 742 8.00 5.02 -15.21
N GLN A 743 8.62 6.11 -15.68
CA GLN A 743 9.93 6.54 -15.23
C GLN A 743 9.84 7.12 -13.81
N GLU A 744 10.49 6.44 -12.86
CA GLU A 744 10.52 6.81 -11.44
C GLU A 744 11.82 7.55 -11.07
N TYR A 745 12.92 7.34 -11.81
CA TYR A 745 14.28 7.77 -11.42
C TYR A 745 14.86 8.84 -12.36
N GLN A 746 16.16 9.17 -12.19
CA GLN A 746 16.91 10.16 -12.99
C GLN A 746 16.47 11.62 -12.75
N LEU A 747 16.20 11.97 -11.50
CA LEU A 747 15.74 13.31 -11.10
C LEU A 747 16.87 14.26 -10.68
N ASN A 748 18.14 13.92 -10.95
CA ASN A 748 19.30 14.70 -10.51
C ASN A 748 19.28 16.14 -11.08
N GLU A 749 19.00 16.31 -12.37
CA GLU A 749 18.88 17.63 -12.99
C GLU A 749 17.66 18.39 -12.47
N CYS A 750 16.53 17.70 -12.32
CA CYS A 750 15.30 18.27 -11.75
C CYS A 750 15.55 18.82 -10.34
N LEU A 751 16.26 18.08 -9.49
CA LEU A 751 16.62 18.47 -8.13
C LEU A 751 17.60 19.63 -8.11
N GLU A 752 18.66 19.59 -8.92
CA GLU A 752 19.63 20.68 -9.06
C GLU A 752 18.94 21.99 -9.43
N GLN A 753 18.14 21.96 -10.51
CA GLN A 753 17.43 23.13 -11.00
C GLN A 753 16.46 23.68 -9.96
N THR A 754 15.70 22.81 -9.29
CA THR A 754 14.67 23.22 -8.32
C THR A 754 15.28 23.83 -7.07
N VAL A 755 16.30 23.20 -6.48
CA VAL A 755 16.95 23.71 -5.28
C VAL A 755 17.67 25.03 -5.58
N LYS A 756 18.41 25.11 -6.69
CA LYS A 756 19.10 26.34 -7.11
C LYS A 756 18.12 27.49 -7.34
N ALA A 757 17.01 27.23 -8.05
CA ALA A 757 15.98 28.24 -8.30
C ALA A 757 15.29 28.68 -7.00
N ALA A 758 14.99 27.74 -6.09
CA ALA A 758 14.40 28.05 -4.79
C ALA A 758 15.30 28.99 -3.97
N LEU A 759 16.60 28.68 -3.84
CA LEU A 759 17.53 29.52 -3.09
C LEU A 759 17.69 30.92 -3.72
N LYS A 760 17.75 30.98 -5.05
CA LYS A 760 17.85 32.24 -5.79
C LYS A 760 16.60 33.11 -5.63
N LEU A 761 15.41 32.54 -5.81
CA LEU A 761 14.14 33.26 -5.78
C LEU A 761 13.74 33.67 -4.35
N LEU A 762 14.03 32.82 -3.37
CA LEU A 762 13.69 33.06 -1.96
C LEU A 762 14.77 33.85 -1.22
N HIS A 763 15.93 34.09 -1.84
CA HIS A 763 17.05 34.85 -1.30
C HIS A 763 17.61 34.30 0.04
N GLU A 764 17.68 32.97 0.16
CA GLU A 764 18.10 32.30 1.40
C GLU A 764 19.42 31.54 1.23
N LYS A 765 20.22 31.50 2.31
CA LYS A 765 21.47 30.72 2.40
C LYS A 765 21.30 29.58 3.42
N PRO A 766 21.20 28.32 2.98
CA PRO A 766 20.93 27.22 3.89
C PRO A 766 22.16 26.81 4.68
N LYS A 767 21.95 26.41 5.94
CA LYS A 767 22.95 25.77 6.81
C LYS A 767 22.83 24.25 6.87
N SER A 768 21.71 23.70 6.42
CA SER A 768 21.50 22.26 6.31
C SER A 768 20.45 21.91 5.26
N CYS A 769 20.44 20.65 4.83
CA CYS A 769 19.47 20.12 3.89
C CYS A 769 19.00 18.70 4.31
N VAL A 770 17.68 18.48 4.30
CA VAL A 770 17.07 17.16 4.55
C VAL A 770 16.07 16.85 3.45
N ILE A 771 16.21 15.69 2.81
CA ILE A 771 15.31 15.22 1.76
C ILE A 771 14.54 13.98 2.21
N TRP A 772 13.24 13.98 1.91
CA TRP A 772 12.37 12.82 2.00
C TRP A 772 11.82 12.45 0.62
N ARG A 773 12.35 11.36 0.06
CA ARG A 773 12.03 10.86 -1.28
C ARG A 773 11.08 9.66 -1.19
N ASP A 774 9.85 9.79 -1.68
CA ASP A 774 8.87 8.69 -1.78
C ASP A 774 8.90 8.08 -3.17
N GLY A 775 8.90 6.74 -3.29
CA GLY A 775 8.80 6.04 -4.58
C GLY A 775 10.02 5.20 -4.99
N ILE A 776 11.17 5.36 -4.32
CA ILE A 776 12.38 4.60 -4.66
C ILE A 776 12.38 3.20 -4.02
N GLY A 777 12.58 2.16 -4.85
CA GLY A 777 12.80 0.79 -4.40
C GLY A 777 14.25 0.52 -3.98
N GLU A 778 14.48 -0.43 -3.08
CA GLU A 778 15.83 -0.67 -2.51
C GLU A 778 16.90 -1.02 -3.56
N GLY A 779 16.52 -1.72 -4.63
CA GLY A 779 17.45 -2.08 -5.71
C GLY A 779 18.03 -0.88 -6.47
N ALA A 780 17.39 0.29 -6.38
CA ALA A 780 17.78 1.53 -7.05
C ALA A 780 18.64 2.46 -6.17
N PHE A 781 18.81 2.16 -4.88
CA PHE A 781 19.49 3.07 -3.94
C PHE A 781 20.96 3.34 -4.31
N ALA A 782 21.66 2.33 -4.83
CA ALA A 782 23.08 2.42 -5.10
C ALA A 782 23.44 3.36 -6.26
N THR A 783 22.51 3.59 -7.20
CA THR A 783 22.74 4.44 -8.38
C THR A 783 21.93 5.72 -8.28
N ASP A 784 20.60 5.61 -8.14
CA ASP A 784 19.71 6.76 -8.30
C ASP A 784 19.81 7.74 -7.13
N ALA A 785 19.87 7.24 -5.89
CA ALA A 785 20.02 8.13 -4.73
C ALA A 785 21.37 8.86 -4.75
N ILE A 786 22.44 8.21 -5.23
CA ILE A 786 23.75 8.84 -5.38
C ILE A 786 23.69 9.98 -6.41
N ASP A 787 23.07 9.75 -7.56
CA ASP A 787 22.98 10.77 -8.61
C ASP A 787 22.03 11.92 -8.23
N GLU A 788 20.89 11.63 -7.62
CA GLU A 788 19.99 12.66 -7.06
C GLU A 788 20.71 13.53 -6.03
N MET A 789 21.49 12.95 -5.12
CA MET A 789 22.30 13.70 -4.16
C MET A 789 23.34 14.60 -4.82
N LYS A 790 23.99 14.16 -5.90
CA LYS A 790 24.91 15.04 -6.67
C LYS A 790 24.18 16.26 -7.20
N GLY A 791 22.99 16.08 -7.78
CA GLY A 791 22.14 17.17 -8.25
C GLY A 791 21.77 18.15 -7.13
N ILE A 792 21.35 17.63 -5.97
CA ILE A 792 21.04 18.45 -4.79
C ILE A 792 22.25 19.26 -4.34
N ARG A 793 23.43 18.64 -4.20
CA ARG A 793 24.64 19.32 -3.75
C ARG A 793 25.04 20.46 -4.69
N LYS A 794 24.96 20.23 -6.00
CA LYS A 794 25.14 21.30 -7.01
C LYS A 794 24.10 22.42 -6.84
N GLY A 795 22.84 22.06 -6.60
CA GLY A 795 21.77 23.03 -6.34
C GLY A 795 21.99 23.87 -5.08
N LEU A 796 22.65 23.32 -4.06
CA LEU A 796 23.04 24.01 -2.82
C LEU A 796 24.29 24.89 -2.99
N GLY A 797 24.90 24.94 -4.18
CA GLY A 797 26.08 25.75 -4.47
C GLY A 797 27.43 25.06 -4.24
N ALA A 798 27.48 23.73 -4.12
CA ALA A 798 28.74 23.01 -4.21
C ALA A 798 29.16 22.91 -5.69
N ASP A 799 30.23 23.62 -6.08
CA ASP A 799 30.75 23.51 -7.44
C ASP A 799 31.19 22.08 -7.75
N ALA A 800 30.82 21.61 -8.94
CA ALA A 800 31.21 20.33 -9.47
C ALA A 800 32.70 20.36 -9.86
N VAL A 801 33.60 20.07 -8.91
CA VAL A 801 35.02 19.84 -9.23
C VAL A 801 35.32 18.36 -9.21
N VAL A 802 35.66 17.84 -10.39
CA VAL A 802 36.43 16.62 -10.59
C VAL A 802 37.86 16.90 -10.11
N GLY A 803 38.23 16.41 -8.93
CA GLY A 803 39.57 16.61 -8.35
C GLY A 803 39.65 16.34 -6.84
N THR A 804 40.86 16.13 -6.32
CA THR A 804 41.20 15.65 -4.96
C THR A 804 41.18 16.70 -3.84
N LYS A 805 40.57 17.88 -4.01
CA LYS A 805 40.44 18.87 -2.93
C LYS A 805 39.04 18.82 -2.30
N LYS A 806 38.98 18.35 -1.05
CA LYS A 806 37.79 18.45 -0.17
C LYS A 806 37.39 19.92 -0.03
N ILE A 807 36.15 20.26 -0.36
CA ILE A 807 35.57 21.57 -0.06
C ILE A 807 35.15 21.58 1.42
N GLU A 808 35.76 22.43 2.22
CA GLU A 808 35.52 22.55 3.68
C GLU A 808 34.13 23.15 4.04
N ASN A 809 33.33 23.60 3.06
CA ASN A 809 32.09 24.36 3.28
C ASN A 809 30.83 23.80 2.55
N SER A 810 30.72 22.49 2.33
CA SER A 810 29.48 21.94 1.75
C SER A 810 28.34 21.93 2.77
N VAL A 811 27.14 22.43 2.40
CA VAL A 811 25.93 22.34 3.22
C VAL A 811 25.66 20.87 3.58
N PRO A 812 25.60 20.50 4.88
CA PRO A 812 25.42 19.12 5.29
C PRO A 812 24.03 18.62 4.90
N LEU A 813 23.99 17.40 4.37
CA LEU A 813 22.85 16.79 3.72
C LEU A 813 22.47 15.45 4.37
N ALA A 814 21.17 15.23 4.59
CA ALA A 814 20.58 13.92 4.88
C ALA A 814 19.58 13.52 3.79
N TYR A 815 19.71 12.29 3.28
CA TYR A 815 18.83 11.74 2.25
C TYR A 815 18.08 10.53 2.81
N VAL A 816 16.75 10.66 2.91
CA VAL A 816 15.86 9.67 3.51
C VAL A 816 14.83 9.20 2.48
N VAL A 817 14.80 7.90 2.21
CA VAL A 817 13.75 7.29 1.38
C VAL A 817 12.54 6.95 2.24
N CYS A 818 11.35 7.27 1.75
CA CYS A 818 10.06 6.97 2.37
C CYS A 818 9.38 5.83 1.61
N GLN A 819 8.94 4.80 2.31
CA GLN A 819 8.17 3.69 1.75
C GLN A 819 6.84 3.54 2.50
N LYS A 820 5.76 4.07 1.93
CA LYS A 820 4.41 4.08 2.55
C LYS A 820 3.55 2.85 2.27
N ARG A 821 3.93 2.01 1.29
CA ARG A 821 3.18 0.83 0.83
C ARG A 821 3.87 -0.47 1.22
N ILE A 822 4.13 -0.66 2.50
CA ILE A 822 4.85 -1.85 3.01
C ILE A 822 3.91 -2.95 3.52
N ALA A 823 4.39 -4.20 3.50
CA ALA A 823 3.69 -5.36 4.05
C ALA A 823 3.77 -5.39 5.59
N THR A 824 4.91 -4.98 6.17
CA THR A 824 5.14 -4.91 7.62
C THR A 824 4.06 -4.13 8.37
N LYS A 825 3.57 -4.70 9.48
CA LYS A 825 2.63 -4.09 10.43
C LYS A 825 3.16 -4.35 11.84
N PHE A 826 2.84 -3.45 12.76
CA PHE A 826 3.21 -3.57 14.17
C PHE A 826 1.94 -3.66 15.01
N PHE A 827 1.93 -4.63 15.92
CA PHE A 827 0.84 -4.90 16.85
C PHE A 827 1.38 -4.75 18.27
N ALA A 828 0.54 -4.33 19.21
CA ALA A 828 0.88 -4.43 20.61
C ALA A 828 0.91 -5.92 21.02
N MET A 829 1.67 -6.25 22.06
CA MET A 829 1.71 -7.63 22.56
C MET A 829 0.34 -8.06 23.08
N GLU A 830 0.08 -9.37 23.06
CA GLU A 830 -1.20 -9.93 23.51
C GLU A 830 -1.52 -9.49 24.95
N GLY A 831 -2.78 -9.08 25.17
CA GLY A 831 -3.23 -8.52 26.46
C GLY A 831 -2.99 -7.01 26.63
N GLN A 832 -2.25 -6.34 25.73
CA GLN A 832 -2.10 -4.88 25.74
C GLN A 832 -3.18 -4.21 24.88
N GLN A 833 -3.90 -3.25 25.46
CA GLN A 833 -4.84 -2.38 24.74
C GLN A 833 -4.24 -0.98 24.55
N PRO A 834 -4.40 -0.35 23.38
CA PRO A 834 -5.00 -0.91 22.16
C PRO A 834 -4.14 -1.99 21.50
N PHE A 835 -4.77 -3.03 20.91
CA PHE A 835 -4.04 -4.12 20.22
C PHE A 835 -3.25 -3.67 18.98
N GLY A 836 -3.60 -2.52 18.39
CA GLY A 836 -2.81 -1.87 17.35
C GLY A 836 -1.77 -0.92 17.95
N ALA A 837 -0.60 -0.81 17.32
CA ALA A 837 0.40 0.17 17.76
C ALA A 837 -0.19 1.60 17.73
N PRO A 838 0.03 2.42 18.78
CA PRO A 838 -0.47 3.79 18.81
C PRO A 838 0.19 4.66 17.73
N SER A 839 -0.42 5.81 17.44
CA SER A 839 0.14 6.83 16.55
C SER A 839 1.46 7.36 17.15
N GLY A 840 2.47 7.56 16.31
CA GLY A 840 3.80 8.00 16.75
C GLY A 840 4.69 6.88 17.29
N THR A 841 4.26 5.61 17.22
CA THR A 841 5.14 4.48 17.55
C THR A 841 6.33 4.45 16.57
N LEU A 842 7.52 4.69 17.10
CA LEU A 842 8.81 4.54 16.47
C LEU A 842 9.34 3.14 16.71
N VAL A 843 9.69 2.44 15.64
CA VAL A 843 10.32 1.12 15.69
C VAL A 843 11.67 1.17 14.98
N GLU A 844 12.73 0.91 15.75
CA GLU A 844 14.12 0.86 15.28
C GLU A 844 14.75 -0.53 15.47
N GLY A 845 14.02 -1.47 16.08
CA GLY A 845 14.45 -2.86 16.26
C GLY A 845 14.40 -3.71 14.97
N PHE A 846 14.03 -3.15 13.82
CA PHE A 846 14.04 -3.86 12.54
C PHE A 846 14.79 -3.05 11.49
N GLN A 847 15.97 -3.53 11.11
CA GLN A 847 16.89 -2.84 10.23
C GLN A 847 17.06 -3.59 8.91
N GLY A 848 17.20 -2.83 7.82
CA GLY A 848 17.70 -3.37 6.57
C GLY A 848 19.19 -3.75 6.70
N LEU A 849 19.71 -4.49 5.73
CA LEU A 849 21.11 -4.97 5.79
C LEU A 849 22.14 -3.87 5.56
N ARG A 850 21.77 -2.82 4.81
CA ARG A 850 22.73 -1.81 4.30
C ARG A 850 22.58 -0.44 4.94
N HIS A 851 21.34 -0.02 5.19
CA HIS A 851 21.02 1.35 5.59
C HIS A 851 20.20 1.35 6.88
N HIS A 852 20.47 2.36 7.71
CA HIS A 852 19.66 2.62 8.90
C HIS A 852 18.20 2.83 8.48
N THR A 853 17.31 2.10 9.12
CA THR A 853 15.89 2.04 8.84
C THR A 853 15.12 2.28 10.12
N PHE A 854 14.07 3.08 10.05
CA PHE A 854 13.12 3.21 11.15
C PHE A 854 11.69 3.25 10.61
N TYR A 855 10.73 2.91 11.45
CA TYR A 855 9.33 2.92 11.10
C TYR A 855 8.58 3.87 12.02
N ILE A 856 7.70 4.68 11.45
CA ILE A 856 6.77 5.49 12.23
C ILE A 856 5.36 5.05 11.90
N ASN A 857 4.61 4.72 12.95
CA ASN A 857 3.23 4.34 12.81
C ASN A 857 2.30 5.56 12.82
N GLY A 858 1.44 5.64 11.80
CA GLY A 858 0.42 6.69 11.73
C GLY A 858 -0.89 6.28 12.41
N ARG A 859 -1.88 7.18 12.37
CA ARG A 859 -3.23 6.90 12.86
C ARG A 859 -4.00 5.95 11.92
N ALA A 860 -4.87 5.12 12.50
CA ALA A 860 -5.89 4.36 11.78
C ALA A 860 -7.27 4.46 12.45
N PRO A 861 -8.36 4.34 11.68
CA PRO A 861 -9.70 4.19 12.23
C PRO A 861 -9.87 2.82 12.90
N PRO A 862 -10.88 2.63 13.78
CA PRO A 862 -11.07 1.39 14.54
C PRO A 862 -11.21 0.11 13.70
N PHE A 863 -11.77 0.22 12.50
CA PHE A 863 -11.96 -0.88 11.55
C PHE A 863 -10.70 -1.17 10.70
N SER A 864 -9.56 -0.54 10.98
CA SER A 864 -8.33 -0.69 10.20
C SER A 864 -7.10 -0.82 11.08
N THR A 865 -6.10 -1.51 10.57
CA THR A 865 -4.79 -1.58 11.22
C THR A 865 -3.95 -0.33 10.88
N PRO A 866 -3.30 0.30 11.87
CA PRO A 866 -2.28 1.30 11.63
C PRO A 866 -1.26 0.86 10.58
N LYS A 867 -0.97 1.75 9.63
CA LYS A 867 -0.04 1.46 8.52
C LYS A 867 1.23 2.26 8.76
N PRO A 868 2.33 1.61 9.16
CA PRO A 868 3.60 2.29 9.33
C PRO A 868 4.16 2.75 7.97
N VAL A 869 4.94 3.82 8.01
CA VAL A 869 5.84 4.22 6.93
C VAL A 869 7.24 3.80 7.33
N ARG A 870 7.96 3.16 6.40
CA ARG A 870 9.37 2.83 6.56
C ARG A 870 10.21 3.97 6.01
N PHE A 871 11.14 4.46 6.81
CA PHE A 871 12.11 5.48 6.45
C PHE A 871 13.50 4.86 6.43
N ILE A 872 14.25 5.11 5.36
CA ILE A 872 15.58 4.53 5.15
C ILE A 872 16.55 5.68 4.95
N THR A 873 17.46 5.88 5.91
CA THR A 873 18.52 6.89 5.81
C THR A 873 19.62 6.34 4.93
N VAL A 874 19.59 6.70 3.64
CA VAL A 874 20.58 6.25 2.65
C VAL A 874 21.91 6.96 2.89
N HIS A 875 21.85 8.26 3.19
CA HIS A 875 23.02 9.10 3.44
C HIS A 875 22.75 10.14 4.52
N ARG A 876 23.78 10.47 5.31
CA ARG A 876 23.75 11.54 6.32
C ARG A 876 25.15 12.07 6.56
N ASP A 877 25.37 13.35 6.28
CA ASP A 877 26.64 14.03 6.55
C ASP A 877 26.89 14.20 8.06
N ALA A 878 28.17 14.27 8.45
CA ALA A 878 28.60 14.42 9.84
C ALA A 878 28.04 15.69 10.52
N GLY A 879 27.87 16.79 9.76
CA GLY A 879 27.27 18.03 10.26
C GLY A 879 25.80 17.89 10.69
N LEU A 880 25.14 16.78 10.34
CA LEU A 880 23.79 16.44 10.77
C LEU A 880 23.77 15.30 11.78
N ALA A 881 24.91 14.78 12.29
CA ALA A 881 24.98 13.60 13.14
C ALA A 881 24.23 13.72 14.49
N GLN A 882 24.02 14.95 14.99
CA GLN A 882 23.27 15.20 16.22
C GLN A 882 21.75 15.34 16.00
N VAL A 883 21.30 15.55 14.76
CA VAL A 883 19.87 15.74 14.44
C VAL A 883 19.08 14.44 14.53
N ASP A 884 18.16 14.31 15.47
CA ASP A 884 17.28 13.14 15.53
C ASP A 884 16.31 13.09 14.33
N ILE A 885 16.69 12.36 13.27
CA ILE A 885 15.94 12.24 12.02
C ILE A 885 14.53 11.67 12.23
N PRO A 886 14.32 10.60 13.03
CA PRO A 886 12.98 10.19 13.47
C PRO A 886 12.12 11.32 14.05
N SER A 887 12.64 12.10 15.01
CA SER A 887 11.89 13.21 15.62
C SER A 887 11.61 14.36 14.64
N LEU A 888 12.57 14.69 13.76
CA LEU A 888 12.34 15.69 12.69
C LEU A 888 11.25 15.23 11.71
N THR A 889 11.29 13.95 11.33
CA THR A 889 10.32 13.32 10.45
C THR A 889 8.93 13.35 11.09
N TRP A 890 8.83 12.96 12.38
CA TRP A 890 7.57 12.98 13.12
C TRP A 890 6.99 14.38 13.28
N SER A 891 7.83 15.36 13.61
CA SER A 891 7.42 16.77 13.69
C SER A 891 6.89 17.25 12.33
N SER A 892 7.61 16.97 11.26
CA SER A 892 7.20 17.32 9.88
C SER A 892 5.88 16.65 9.46
N CYS A 893 5.54 15.48 9.99
CA CYS A 893 4.24 14.82 9.76
C CYS A 893 3.04 15.57 10.39
N HIS A 894 3.27 16.52 11.30
CA HIS A 894 2.21 17.37 11.89
C HIS A 894 2.06 18.71 11.17
N ASN A 895 2.95 19.02 10.22
CA ASN A 895 3.02 20.31 9.56
C ASN A 895 2.33 20.35 8.18
N TYR A 896 1.45 19.38 7.90
CA TYR A 896 0.68 19.33 6.65
C TYR A 896 -0.62 20.14 6.76
N ALA A 897 -0.66 21.28 6.09
CA ALA A 897 -1.68 22.32 6.22
C ALA A 897 -3.13 21.89 5.95
N ASN A 898 -3.37 20.79 5.21
CA ASN A 898 -4.72 20.38 4.87
C ASN A 898 -5.36 19.41 5.88
N TRP A 899 -4.62 18.98 6.90
CA TRP A 899 -5.09 18.01 7.90
C TRP A 899 -4.62 18.41 9.30
N ALA A 900 -5.57 18.72 10.18
CA ALA A 900 -5.29 19.09 11.57
C ALA A 900 -5.05 17.85 12.45
N GLY A 901 -4.09 17.03 12.06
CA GLY A 901 -3.66 15.79 12.71
C GLY A 901 -2.33 15.31 12.10
N PRO A 902 -1.69 14.27 12.66
CA PRO A 902 -0.53 13.67 12.02
C PRO A 902 -0.89 13.02 10.68
N VAL A 903 -0.13 13.30 9.64
CA VAL A 903 -0.13 12.56 8.37
C VAL A 903 0.98 11.50 8.35
N LYS A 904 0.98 10.64 7.32
CA LYS A 904 1.93 9.52 7.23
C LYS A 904 3.31 9.91 6.73
N LEU A 905 3.35 10.90 5.85
CA LEU A 905 4.57 11.39 5.24
C LEU A 905 4.89 12.78 5.79
N PRO A 906 6.18 13.16 5.90
CA PRO A 906 6.57 14.52 6.18
C PRO A 906 5.86 15.51 5.27
N ALA A 907 5.50 16.69 5.80
CA ALA A 907 4.74 17.69 5.04
C ALA A 907 5.32 18.00 3.65
N PRO A 908 6.65 18.21 3.45
CA PRO A 908 7.21 18.42 2.11
C PRO A 908 6.85 17.30 1.13
N THR A 909 6.98 16.04 1.52
CA THR A 909 6.70 14.88 0.66
C THR A 909 5.20 14.69 0.45
N GLN A 910 4.38 14.96 1.46
CA GLN A 910 2.92 14.95 1.30
C GLN A 910 2.44 16.07 0.36
N TYR A 911 3.09 17.24 0.38
CA TYR A 911 2.87 18.30 -0.59
C TYR A 911 3.30 17.89 -2.00
N ALA A 912 4.49 17.28 -2.15
CA ALA A 912 4.96 16.76 -3.43
C ALA A 912 3.98 15.74 -4.02
N HIS A 913 3.46 14.83 -3.20
CA HIS A 913 2.44 13.87 -3.61
C HIS A 913 1.18 14.55 -4.16
N LYS A 914 0.70 15.60 -3.49
CA LYS A 914 -0.48 16.35 -3.94
C LYS A 914 -0.24 17.16 -5.20
N LEU A 915 0.95 17.76 -5.31
CA LEU A 915 1.34 18.49 -6.51
C LEU A 915 1.51 17.56 -7.71
N ALA A 916 2.16 16.41 -7.55
CA ALA A 916 2.32 15.42 -8.61
C ALA A 916 0.97 14.87 -9.08
N GLU A 917 0.06 14.57 -8.14
CA GLU A 917 -1.31 14.13 -8.43
C GLU A 917 -2.09 15.22 -9.19
N LEU A 918 -1.99 16.48 -8.78
CA LEU A 918 -2.65 17.60 -9.47
C LEU A 918 -2.11 17.75 -10.90
N ALA A 919 -0.79 17.92 -11.04
CA ALA A 919 -0.14 18.16 -12.31
C ALA A 919 -0.28 16.97 -13.27
N GLY A 920 -0.14 15.74 -12.79
CA GLY A 920 -0.28 14.53 -13.60
C GLY A 920 -1.70 14.29 -14.13
N ASN A 921 -2.72 14.91 -13.50
CA ASN A 921 -4.09 14.89 -14.00
C ASN A 921 -4.41 16.06 -14.94
N MET A 922 -3.60 17.12 -14.98
CA MET A 922 -3.76 18.20 -15.95
C MET A 922 -3.43 17.72 -17.37
N PRO A 923 -4.11 18.24 -18.41
CA PRO A 923 -3.83 17.86 -19.81
C PRO A 923 -2.39 18.12 -20.26
N ASP A 924 -1.76 19.17 -19.71
CA ASP A 924 -0.40 19.61 -20.03
C ASP A 924 0.65 19.11 -19.02
N HIS A 925 0.26 18.20 -18.12
CA HIS A 925 1.12 17.60 -17.12
C HIS A 925 1.78 18.62 -16.16
N GLY A 926 1.10 19.74 -15.90
CA GLY A 926 1.58 20.81 -15.02
C GLY A 926 2.50 21.83 -15.69
N GLY A 927 2.65 21.80 -17.01
CA GLY A 927 3.44 22.79 -17.76
C GLY A 927 2.98 24.24 -17.56
N SER A 928 1.69 24.43 -17.22
CA SER A 928 1.08 25.73 -16.93
C SER A 928 1.39 26.26 -15.53
N ILE A 929 2.01 25.48 -14.65
CA ILE A 929 2.31 25.88 -13.28
C ILE A 929 3.62 26.70 -13.26
N SER A 930 3.52 28.02 -13.04
CA SER A 930 4.69 28.87 -12.84
C SER A 930 5.16 28.84 -11.38
N ALA A 931 6.40 28.37 -11.18
CA ALA A 931 7.02 28.34 -9.85
C ALA A 931 7.22 29.73 -9.25
N GLU A 932 7.48 30.74 -10.08
CA GLU A 932 7.68 32.13 -9.67
C GLU A 932 6.38 32.77 -9.20
N ARG A 933 5.29 32.61 -9.96
CA ARG A 933 3.98 33.18 -9.60
C ARG A 933 3.39 32.56 -8.34
N TYR A 934 3.70 31.30 -8.09
CA TYR A 934 3.21 30.56 -6.93
C TYR A 934 4.20 30.48 -5.76
N ALA A 935 5.32 31.21 -5.81
CA ALA A 935 6.28 31.23 -4.72
C ALA A 935 5.61 31.62 -3.39
N ASN A 936 5.98 30.92 -2.31
CA ASN A 936 5.42 31.06 -0.96
C ASN A 936 3.91 30.80 -0.84
N THR A 937 3.33 30.06 -1.77
CA THR A 937 1.92 29.64 -1.72
C THR A 937 1.77 28.11 -1.72
N LEU A 938 0.63 27.62 -1.25
CA LEU A 938 0.23 26.21 -1.33
C LEU A 938 -0.97 26.03 -2.26
N TYR A 939 -0.91 26.64 -3.45
CA TYR A 939 -1.98 26.69 -4.46
C TYR A 939 -2.57 25.33 -4.87
N PHE A 940 -1.77 24.26 -4.75
CA PHE A 940 -2.11 22.90 -5.17
C PHE A 940 -2.90 22.09 -4.13
N LEU A 941 -3.12 22.61 -2.92
CA LEU A 941 -4.02 21.98 -1.95
C LEU A 941 -5.46 21.92 -2.46
#